data_AF-A0A7J6HLR1-F1
#
_entry.id   AF-A0A7J6HLR1-F1
#
_cell.length_a   1.000
_cell.length_b   1.000
_cell.length_c   1.000
_cell.angle_alpha   90.00
_cell.angle_beta   90.00
_cell.angle_gamma   90.00
#
_symmetry.space_group_name_H-M   'P 1'
#
loop_
_entity.id
_entity.type
_entity.pdbx_description
1 polymer ?
#
loop_
_entity_poly.entity_id
_entity_poly.type
_entity_poly.pdbx_seq_one_letter_code
_entity_poly.pdbx_strand_id
1 'polypeptide(L)'
;MLRWRWSLVAMAEIFEMWRIYCIFLINKSYEIELIKRSRHIAIDGHKDFHEIFKSVSKPIPLRTFLPIVSLLYEASKLQQFVLEDLLKLKRLRFLSLKGYIHVSELPKSVGELKHLRYVDVSYTSIKELPKSFSKLFNLQTLKLLGCKDLTKLPKNFHHLISLRYLDINCPRLCSLPPLGQLPALETLWIEHCDAMGTVGLEFYGTTSTPFPSLEILELRGMSKWKEWSMPKENVQAFPKLKSLVISMCQSLTGDLPYLLPSLIELDIFKCPELGSSLPMMPNVSTVKIDMCEKLAGFKSCYGLQNFDKSSFELLHIDSFPNIKKVEIENCENVESFSQFHSPVTSLSTLSIYGCPNFTLLPDSNLHCPILTQLELSDCSKLRFLPEKLSTLLPSLQELVIYDCPELESLPRFGLPLSLRELTVKHCDKNGNIFLECASLILKTSFLKDNYMIMMSGIEKVVCVSGGSGYIASWLVNLLLQHGYTVKATVRDLNDSKKIQHLLSFDGAKERLHLFKANLLEEGSFDYVVDGCEGVFHTASPVLVSVNNPQGTLNVLKSCAKAGCVKRVVFTSSSRAVFANGRLVTPDVVADETWFSDTNFCEKSKDWYALAKTLAEEGAWKFAKENGIDLVTINPGVVIGPALQSTLNITVKNILNQVNGVDQTFPNRIYRFVDVRDVALAHIQAFEVVSASGRYCLIGHVVHSSELMNILQQLYPTLTIPKICADEKPQVPTHQVSKDKAKSLGVKFIPLEVSLRDTVEFFKERGFVNY
;
A
#
# COMPACT_ATOMS: atom_id res chain seq x y z
N MET A 1 14.94 -3.91 -9.55
CA MET A 1 15.22 -5.08 -8.68
C MET A 1 15.81 -6.30 -9.45
N LEU A 2 15.44 -6.53 -10.73
CA LEU A 2 15.95 -7.65 -11.56
C LEU A 2 17.45 -7.56 -11.93
N ARG A 3 18.01 -6.34 -12.12
CA ARG A 3 19.46 -6.09 -12.27
C ARG A 3 20.31 -6.75 -11.18
N TRP A 4 19.79 -6.81 -9.95
CA TRP A 4 20.49 -7.36 -8.80
C TRP A 4 20.40 -8.89 -8.71
N ARG A 5 19.36 -9.54 -9.26
CA ARG A 5 19.21 -11.01 -9.22
C ARG A 5 20.25 -11.73 -10.09
N TRP A 6 20.57 -11.20 -11.26
CA TRP A 6 21.66 -11.73 -12.10
C TRP A 6 23.05 -11.36 -11.57
N SER A 7 23.17 -10.17 -10.98
CA SER A 7 24.34 -9.79 -10.18
C SER A 7 24.55 -10.73 -9.00
N LEU A 8 23.46 -11.26 -8.41
CA LEU A 8 23.47 -12.25 -7.33
C LEU A 8 23.81 -13.66 -7.79
N VAL A 9 23.48 -14.08 -9.03
CA VAL A 9 23.96 -15.36 -9.59
C VAL A 9 25.44 -15.28 -9.93
N ALA A 10 25.89 -14.16 -10.53
CA ALA A 10 27.31 -13.89 -10.71
C ALA A 10 28.01 -13.74 -9.35
N MET A 11 27.40 -13.07 -8.38
CA MET A 11 27.92 -12.97 -7.01
C MET A 11 27.87 -14.30 -6.27
N ALA A 12 26.94 -15.21 -6.55
CA ALA A 12 26.86 -16.54 -5.95
C ALA A 12 27.90 -17.48 -6.56
N GLU A 13 28.18 -17.38 -7.86
CA GLU A 13 29.35 -18.03 -8.47
C GLU A 13 30.66 -17.42 -7.95
N ILE A 14 30.71 -16.10 -7.72
CA ILE A 14 31.83 -15.43 -7.05
C ILE A 14 31.91 -15.83 -5.56
N PHE A 15 30.80 -15.99 -4.83
CA PHE A 15 30.77 -16.39 -3.41
C PHE A 15 31.13 -17.86 -3.23
N GLU A 16 30.71 -18.74 -4.14
CA GLU A 16 31.18 -20.12 -4.22
C GLU A 16 32.67 -20.18 -4.61
N MET A 17 33.15 -19.26 -5.46
CA MET A 17 34.59 -19.10 -5.71
C MET A 17 35.38 -18.67 -4.46
N TRP A 18 34.81 -17.87 -3.56
CA TRP A 18 35.48 -17.42 -2.34
C TRP A 18 35.78 -18.57 -1.36
N ARG A 19 35.14 -19.73 -1.50
CA ARG A 19 35.33 -20.88 -0.60
C ARG A 19 36.48 -21.82 -0.98
N ILE A 20 37.04 -21.74 -2.19
CA ILE A 20 37.96 -22.78 -2.70
C ILE A 20 39.16 -22.15 -3.44
N TYR A 21 40.27 -21.95 -2.70
CA TYR A 21 41.60 -21.53 -3.21
C TYR A 21 41.60 -20.28 -4.10
N CYS A 22 41.17 -19.14 -3.55
CA CYS A 22 41.47 -17.82 -4.12
C CYS A 22 42.79 -17.30 -3.55
N ILE A 23 43.79 -17.08 -4.40
CA ILE A 23 44.97 -16.27 -4.01
C ILE A 23 44.62 -14.81 -4.31
N PHE A 24 44.64 -13.98 -3.28
CA PHE A 24 44.70 -12.53 -3.38
C PHE A 24 46.17 -12.13 -3.42
N LEU A 25 46.64 -11.71 -4.59
CA LEU A 25 47.99 -11.15 -4.70
C LEU A 25 47.91 -9.64 -4.43
N ILE A 26 48.06 -9.28 -3.15
CA ILE A 26 48.26 -7.90 -2.72
C ILE A 26 49.71 -7.82 -2.22
N ASN A 27 50.58 -7.20 -3.02
CA ASN A 27 51.98 -6.86 -2.68
C ASN A 27 52.97 -8.01 -2.38
N LYS A 28 53.88 -8.22 -3.34
CA LYS A 28 55.35 -8.45 -3.20
C LYS A 28 55.94 -9.73 -2.57
N SER A 29 55.21 -10.80 -2.31
CA SER A 29 55.85 -12.13 -2.13
C SER A 29 55.09 -13.26 -2.81
N TYR A 30 55.53 -13.64 -4.02
CA TYR A 30 54.94 -14.76 -4.76
C TYR A 30 55.40 -16.10 -4.18
N GLU A 31 54.48 -16.87 -3.59
CA GLU A 31 54.66 -18.32 -3.55
C GLU A 31 54.22 -18.90 -4.90
N ILE A 32 55.17 -18.96 -5.86
CA ILE A 32 54.98 -19.53 -7.20
C ILE A 32 54.35 -20.94 -7.15
N GLU A 33 54.60 -21.70 -6.08
CA GLU A 33 54.05 -23.04 -5.89
C GLU A 33 52.54 -23.04 -5.61
N LEU A 34 52.03 -22.03 -4.90
CA LEU A 34 50.61 -21.84 -4.65
C LEU A 34 49.87 -21.43 -5.93
N ILE A 35 50.49 -20.58 -6.75
CA ILE A 35 49.94 -20.19 -8.06
C ILE A 35 49.82 -21.41 -8.98
N LYS A 36 50.82 -22.30 -9.00
CA LYS A 36 50.81 -23.54 -9.81
C LYS A 36 49.64 -24.48 -9.47
N ARG A 37 49.12 -24.45 -8.24
CA ARG A 37 48.01 -25.30 -7.77
C ARG A 37 46.64 -24.60 -7.84
N SER A 38 46.63 -23.29 -8.06
CA SER A 38 45.42 -22.48 -7.96
C SER A 38 44.49 -22.63 -9.15
N ARG A 39 43.19 -22.69 -8.85
CA ARG A 39 42.11 -22.75 -9.84
C ARG A 39 41.42 -21.40 -10.05
N HIS A 40 41.56 -20.49 -9.09
CA HIS A 40 40.93 -19.18 -9.11
C HIS A 40 41.96 -18.15 -8.65
N ILE A 41 42.18 -17.12 -9.46
CA ILE A 41 43.16 -16.07 -9.16
C ILE A 41 42.49 -14.70 -9.33
N ALA A 42 42.68 -13.84 -8.33
CA ALA A 42 42.34 -12.44 -8.39
C ALA A 42 43.59 -11.59 -8.12
N ILE A 43 43.90 -10.65 -9.01
CA ILE A 43 45.17 -9.89 -8.97
C ILE A 43 44.88 -8.40 -8.99
N ASP A 44 45.55 -7.67 -8.11
CA ASP A 44 45.61 -6.21 -8.08
C ASP A 44 46.96 -5.75 -8.68
N GLY A 45 46.95 -5.16 -9.88
CA GLY A 45 48.15 -4.62 -10.56
C GLY A 45 48.77 -5.48 -11.69
N HIS A 46 49.45 -4.81 -12.64
CA HIS A 46 49.95 -5.41 -13.91
C HIS A 46 51.36 -5.98 -13.89
N LYS A 47 52.28 -5.37 -13.12
CA LYS A 47 53.71 -5.73 -13.16
C LYS A 47 53.93 -7.17 -12.73
N ASP A 48 53.01 -7.67 -11.92
CA ASP A 48 53.09 -8.96 -11.26
C ASP A 48 52.67 -10.11 -12.19
N PHE A 49 51.80 -9.84 -13.18
CA PHE A 49 51.22 -10.89 -14.03
C PHE A 49 52.23 -11.57 -14.98
N HIS A 50 53.06 -10.77 -15.65
CA HIS A 50 54.05 -11.29 -16.60
C HIS A 50 55.11 -12.15 -15.93
N GLU A 51 55.58 -11.72 -14.75
CA GLU A 51 56.55 -12.48 -13.96
C GLU A 51 55.95 -13.80 -13.46
N ILE A 52 54.68 -13.79 -13.06
CA ILE A 52 53.94 -15.00 -12.70
C ILE A 52 53.85 -15.99 -13.88
N PHE A 53 53.51 -15.54 -15.08
CA PHE A 53 53.38 -16.45 -16.23
C PHE A 53 54.73 -16.95 -16.75
N LYS A 54 55.76 -16.09 -16.79
CA LYS A 54 57.13 -16.50 -17.14
C LYS A 54 57.71 -17.53 -16.17
N SER A 55 57.39 -17.43 -14.88
CA SER A 55 57.91 -18.34 -13.84
C SER A 55 57.20 -19.70 -13.77
N VAL A 56 56.10 -19.88 -14.52
CA VAL A 56 55.33 -21.12 -14.53
C VAL A 56 55.53 -21.88 -15.85
N SER A 57 56.41 -22.87 -15.82
CA SER A 57 56.81 -23.71 -16.98
C SER A 57 55.80 -24.78 -17.42
N LYS A 58 54.68 -24.96 -16.70
CA LYS A 58 53.66 -26.00 -16.94
C LYS A 58 52.26 -25.40 -17.02
N PRO A 59 51.31 -26.01 -17.75
CA PRO A 59 49.95 -25.48 -17.87
C PRO A 59 49.25 -25.41 -16.51
N ILE A 60 48.94 -24.20 -16.08
CA ILE A 60 48.23 -23.91 -14.82
C ILE A 60 46.78 -24.43 -14.94
N PRO A 61 46.21 -25.09 -13.91
CA PRO A 61 44.84 -25.60 -13.95
C PRO A 61 43.78 -24.49 -13.76
N LEU A 62 44.09 -23.25 -14.13
CA LEU A 62 43.27 -22.06 -13.86
C LEU A 62 41.91 -22.15 -14.54
N ARG A 63 40.86 -21.89 -13.77
CA ARG A 63 39.46 -21.87 -14.18
C ARG A 63 38.86 -20.46 -14.14
N THR A 64 39.34 -19.59 -13.26
CA THR A 64 38.88 -18.20 -13.19
C THR A 64 40.05 -17.23 -13.12
N PHE A 65 39.93 -16.16 -13.92
CA PHE A 65 40.76 -14.97 -13.83
C PHE A 65 39.89 -13.74 -13.57
N LEU A 66 40.12 -13.07 -12.44
CA LEU A 66 39.43 -11.84 -12.05
C LEU A 66 40.44 -10.72 -11.76
N PRO A 67 40.64 -9.76 -12.68
CA PRO A 67 41.45 -8.60 -12.38
C PRO A 67 40.71 -7.67 -11.41
N ILE A 68 41.35 -7.31 -10.30
CA ILE A 68 40.87 -6.29 -9.37
C ILE A 68 41.46 -4.97 -9.84
N VAL A 69 40.60 -4.10 -10.39
CA VAL A 69 41.01 -2.74 -10.76
C VAL A 69 40.64 -1.84 -9.59
N SER A 70 41.62 -1.47 -8.76
CA SER A 70 41.44 -0.43 -7.75
C SER A 70 41.07 0.89 -8.43
N LEU A 71 39.99 1.52 -7.97
CA LEU A 71 39.44 2.79 -8.49
C LEU A 71 40.38 4.01 -8.30
N LEU A 72 41.59 3.82 -7.74
CA LEU A 72 42.45 4.90 -7.26
C LEU A 72 43.81 5.07 -7.98
N TYR A 73 44.12 4.34 -9.04
CA TYR A 73 45.44 4.47 -9.69
C TYR A 73 45.39 4.47 -11.22
N GLU A 74 46.26 5.30 -11.79
CA GLU A 74 46.47 5.59 -13.21
C GLU A 74 46.19 4.42 -14.17
N ALA A 75 45.51 4.74 -15.28
CA ALA A 75 45.39 3.99 -16.54
C ALA A 75 46.34 2.78 -16.65
N SER A 76 45.86 1.65 -16.19
CA SER A 76 46.69 0.48 -15.95
C SER A 76 46.80 -0.33 -17.27
N LYS A 77 47.98 -0.31 -17.89
CA LYS A 77 48.25 -0.81 -19.24
C LYS A 77 48.47 -2.34 -19.23
N LEU A 78 47.43 -3.12 -19.50
CA LEU A 78 47.59 -4.56 -19.81
C LEU A 78 48.37 -4.65 -21.11
N GLN A 79 49.60 -5.16 -21.08
CA GLN A 79 50.39 -5.33 -22.31
C GLN A 79 49.82 -6.50 -23.12
N GLN A 80 49.66 -6.33 -24.43
CA GLN A 80 48.98 -7.30 -25.33
C GLN A 80 49.52 -8.73 -25.22
N PHE A 81 50.82 -8.92 -24.89
CA PHE A 81 51.41 -10.24 -24.73
C PHE A 81 50.91 -11.00 -23.48
N VAL A 82 50.51 -10.29 -22.41
CA VAL A 82 49.92 -10.90 -21.20
C VAL A 82 48.59 -11.58 -21.54
N LEU A 83 47.80 -10.94 -22.40
CA LEU A 83 46.56 -11.48 -22.92
C LEU A 83 46.81 -12.75 -23.75
N GLU A 84 47.86 -12.79 -24.57
CA GLU A 84 48.24 -14.00 -25.32
C GLU A 84 48.59 -15.17 -24.40
N ASP A 85 49.28 -14.92 -23.29
CA ASP A 85 49.61 -15.95 -22.30
C ASP A 85 48.38 -16.45 -21.53
N LEU A 86 47.46 -15.56 -21.16
CA LEU A 86 46.16 -15.92 -20.57
C LEU A 86 45.36 -16.86 -21.47
N LEU A 87 45.36 -16.59 -22.78
CA LEU A 87 44.58 -17.36 -23.75
C LEU A 87 45.18 -18.76 -24.07
N LYS A 88 46.35 -19.08 -23.51
CA LYS A 88 46.90 -20.46 -23.53
C LYS A 88 46.21 -21.38 -22.50
N LEU A 89 45.51 -20.82 -21.50
CA LEU A 89 44.90 -21.58 -20.40
C LEU A 89 43.60 -22.29 -20.81
N LYS A 90 43.72 -23.48 -21.42
CA LYS A 90 42.58 -24.23 -21.99
C LYS A 90 41.46 -24.61 -21.02
N ARG A 91 41.68 -24.54 -19.70
CA ARG A 91 40.69 -24.87 -18.66
C ARG A 91 39.89 -23.66 -18.15
N LEU A 92 40.16 -22.47 -18.67
CA LEU A 92 39.51 -21.23 -18.24
C LEU A 92 38.00 -21.28 -18.51
N ARG A 93 37.23 -20.90 -17.49
CA ARG A 93 35.76 -20.80 -17.49
C ARG A 93 35.28 -19.36 -17.36
N PHE A 94 36.06 -18.52 -16.68
CA PHE A 94 35.72 -17.13 -16.41
C PHE A 94 36.89 -16.23 -16.78
N LEU A 95 36.64 -15.29 -17.68
CA LEU A 95 37.60 -14.29 -18.15
C LEU A 95 36.97 -12.90 -18.02
N SER A 96 37.50 -12.06 -17.13
CA SER A 96 37.17 -10.63 -17.11
C SER A 96 38.40 -9.81 -17.46
N LEU A 97 38.22 -8.84 -18.35
CA LEU A 97 39.17 -7.81 -18.74
C LEU A 97 38.59 -6.40 -18.46
N LYS A 98 37.56 -6.34 -17.60
CA LYS A 98 36.82 -5.11 -17.33
C LYS A 98 37.75 -3.98 -16.89
N GLY A 99 37.64 -2.82 -17.54
CA GLY A 99 38.41 -1.61 -17.19
C GLY A 99 39.82 -1.55 -17.79
N TYR A 100 40.29 -2.57 -18.52
CA TYR A 100 41.56 -2.50 -19.24
C TYR A 100 41.44 -1.70 -20.54
N ILE A 101 41.43 -0.38 -20.42
CA ILE A 101 41.24 0.58 -21.51
C ILE A 101 42.26 0.49 -22.65
N HIS A 102 43.38 -0.21 -22.49
CA HIS A 102 44.40 -0.36 -23.55
C HIS A 102 44.23 -1.64 -24.39
N VAL A 103 43.37 -2.57 -23.97
CA VAL A 103 43.08 -3.78 -24.75
C VAL A 103 42.26 -3.38 -25.98
N SER A 104 42.88 -3.46 -27.15
CA SER A 104 42.28 -3.03 -28.42
C SER A 104 41.87 -4.17 -29.34
N GLU A 105 42.38 -5.38 -29.10
CA GLU A 105 42.04 -6.58 -29.86
C GLU A 105 42.09 -7.83 -28.95
N LEU A 106 41.18 -8.77 -29.20
CA LEU A 106 41.23 -10.11 -28.61
C LEU A 106 41.86 -11.09 -29.62
N PRO A 107 42.95 -11.79 -29.25
CA PRO A 107 43.55 -12.80 -30.11
C PRO A 107 42.59 -13.90 -30.54
N LYS A 108 42.79 -14.44 -31.74
CA LYS A 108 41.98 -15.55 -32.28
C LYS A 108 41.99 -16.81 -31.40
N SER A 109 43.03 -16.98 -30.58
CA SER A 109 43.20 -18.07 -29.62
C SER A 109 42.09 -18.14 -28.56
N VAL A 110 41.37 -17.04 -28.30
CA VAL A 110 40.23 -17.03 -27.36
C VAL A 110 39.16 -18.05 -27.72
N GLY A 111 38.90 -18.27 -29.02
CA GLY A 111 37.94 -19.27 -29.50
C GLY A 111 38.33 -20.72 -29.22
N GLU A 112 39.58 -20.98 -28.82
CA GLU A 112 40.04 -22.32 -28.45
C GLU A 112 39.78 -22.64 -26.96
N LEU A 113 39.29 -21.68 -26.18
CA LEU A 113 38.95 -21.84 -24.77
C LEU A 113 37.53 -22.40 -24.58
N LYS A 114 37.33 -23.65 -25.02
CA LYS A 114 36.01 -24.31 -25.08
C LYS A 114 35.25 -24.42 -23.74
N HIS A 115 35.92 -24.23 -22.61
CA HIS A 115 35.30 -24.26 -21.28
C HIS A 115 34.80 -22.91 -20.78
N LEU A 116 35.04 -21.82 -21.52
CA LEU A 116 34.55 -20.49 -21.15
C LEU A 116 33.03 -20.48 -21.03
N ARG A 117 32.57 -19.90 -19.91
CA ARG A 117 31.17 -19.65 -19.54
C ARG A 117 30.90 -18.17 -19.34
N TYR A 118 31.90 -17.41 -18.91
CA TYR A 118 31.76 -15.98 -18.64
C TYR A 118 32.91 -15.21 -19.31
N VAL A 119 32.56 -14.21 -20.10
CA VAL A 119 33.49 -13.24 -20.67
C VAL A 119 32.98 -11.82 -20.41
N ASP A 120 33.83 -10.97 -19.83
CA ASP A 120 33.54 -9.56 -19.60
C ASP A 120 34.69 -8.72 -20.14
N VAL A 121 34.43 -7.92 -21.17
CA VAL A 121 35.41 -6.98 -21.74
C VAL A 121 34.92 -5.54 -21.63
N SER A 122 34.06 -5.27 -20.65
CA SER A 122 33.47 -3.96 -20.41
C SER A 122 34.55 -2.89 -20.18
N TYR A 123 34.33 -1.67 -20.65
CA TYR A 123 35.25 -0.54 -20.50
C TYR A 123 36.66 -0.81 -21.07
N THR A 124 36.76 -1.65 -22.10
CA THR A 124 37.98 -1.83 -22.91
C THR A 124 37.89 -1.06 -24.23
N SER A 125 39.01 -0.89 -24.94
CA SER A 125 39.08 -0.20 -26.26
C SER A 125 39.03 -1.19 -27.43
N ILE A 126 38.37 -2.33 -27.23
CA ILE A 126 38.32 -3.41 -28.22
C ILE A 126 37.62 -2.97 -29.50
N LYS A 127 38.25 -3.19 -30.66
CA LYS A 127 37.74 -2.76 -31.97
C LYS A 127 36.81 -3.77 -32.63
N GLU A 128 37.12 -5.06 -32.45
CA GLU A 128 36.34 -6.20 -32.96
C GLU A 128 36.52 -7.44 -32.07
N LEU A 129 35.47 -8.27 -32.01
CA LEU A 129 35.59 -9.63 -31.48
C LEU A 129 36.09 -10.57 -32.60
N PRO A 130 37.04 -11.49 -32.33
CA PRO A 130 37.58 -12.36 -33.35
C PRO A 130 36.53 -13.32 -33.89
N LYS A 131 36.58 -13.67 -35.18
CA LYS A 131 35.63 -14.63 -35.79
C LYS A 131 35.59 -15.99 -35.06
N SER A 132 36.68 -16.38 -34.41
CA SER A 132 36.78 -17.61 -33.62
C SER A 132 35.93 -17.58 -32.34
N PHE A 133 35.43 -16.41 -31.91
CA PHE A 133 34.56 -16.28 -30.75
C PHE A 133 33.29 -17.13 -30.88
N SER A 134 32.82 -17.38 -32.11
CA SER A 134 31.70 -18.29 -32.40
C SER A 134 31.96 -19.75 -32.03
N LYS A 135 33.19 -20.15 -31.69
CA LYS A 135 33.53 -21.50 -31.22
C LYS A 135 33.24 -21.71 -29.73
N LEU A 136 32.86 -20.66 -29.00
CA LEU A 136 32.60 -20.70 -27.55
C LEU A 136 31.17 -21.18 -27.25
N PHE A 137 30.84 -22.41 -27.66
CA PHE A 137 29.49 -22.97 -27.53
C PHE A 137 28.98 -23.12 -26.08
N ASN A 138 29.88 -23.11 -25.08
CA ASN A 138 29.55 -23.16 -23.65
C ASN A 138 29.43 -21.78 -22.98
N LEU A 139 29.66 -20.69 -23.72
CA LEU A 139 29.60 -19.34 -23.18
C LEU A 139 28.16 -19.04 -22.74
N GLN A 140 27.98 -18.61 -21.50
CA GLN A 140 26.69 -18.30 -20.87
C GLN A 140 26.48 -16.79 -20.71
N THR A 141 27.55 -16.05 -20.43
CA THR A 141 27.49 -14.61 -20.18
C THR A 141 28.56 -13.89 -20.99
N LEU A 142 28.15 -12.89 -21.76
CA LEU A 142 29.04 -11.97 -22.46
C LEU A 142 28.70 -10.52 -22.08
N LYS A 143 29.69 -9.77 -21.60
CA LYS A 143 29.55 -8.35 -21.28
C LYS A 143 30.45 -7.46 -22.12
N LEU A 144 29.84 -6.46 -22.76
CA LEU A 144 30.45 -5.48 -23.66
C LEU A 144 30.14 -4.04 -23.20
N LEU A 145 29.88 -3.83 -21.91
CA LEU A 145 29.46 -2.54 -21.38
C LEU A 145 30.54 -1.46 -21.58
N GLY A 146 30.28 -0.37 -22.30
CA GLY A 146 31.22 0.75 -22.43
C GLY A 146 32.42 0.49 -23.35
N CYS A 147 32.30 -0.45 -24.30
CA CYS A 147 33.29 -0.69 -25.34
C CYS A 147 33.22 0.39 -26.44
N LYS A 148 33.94 1.49 -26.25
CA LYS A 148 33.81 2.72 -27.09
C LYS A 148 34.28 2.56 -28.54
N ASP A 149 35.22 1.65 -28.79
CA ASP A 149 35.83 1.45 -30.12
C ASP A 149 35.24 0.26 -30.90
N LEU A 150 34.33 -0.50 -30.31
CA LEU A 150 33.76 -1.70 -30.94
C LEU A 150 32.79 -1.29 -32.06
N THR A 151 33.12 -1.68 -33.29
CA THR A 151 32.34 -1.27 -34.48
C THR A 151 31.43 -2.34 -35.04
N LYS A 152 31.77 -3.62 -34.84
CA LYS A 152 31.05 -4.78 -35.40
C LYS A 152 31.13 -5.98 -34.47
N LEU A 153 30.03 -6.75 -34.43
CA LEU A 153 30.00 -8.09 -33.84
C LEU A 153 30.09 -9.16 -34.94
N PRO A 154 30.73 -10.31 -34.69
CA PRO A 154 30.82 -11.42 -35.63
C PRO A 154 29.43 -11.91 -36.10
N LYS A 155 29.28 -12.10 -37.43
CA LYS A 155 28.03 -12.60 -38.04
C LYS A 155 27.60 -14.00 -37.53
N ASN A 156 28.57 -14.81 -37.11
CA ASN A 156 28.37 -16.19 -36.66
C ASN A 156 28.01 -16.28 -35.15
N PHE A 157 27.46 -15.23 -34.57
CA PHE A 157 27.10 -15.16 -33.14
C PHE A 157 26.09 -16.24 -32.74
N HIS A 158 25.25 -16.69 -33.67
CA HIS A 158 24.26 -17.76 -33.47
C HIS A 158 24.85 -19.12 -33.03
N HIS A 159 26.16 -19.35 -33.18
CA HIS A 159 26.82 -20.56 -32.67
C HIS A 159 27.04 -20.56 -31.14
N LEU A 160 26.81 -19.43 -30.45
CA LEU A 160 26.89 -19.33 -28.99
C LEU A 160 25.63 -19.93 -28.33
N ILE A 161 25.40 -21.22 -28.57
CA ILE A 161 24.14 -21.90 -28.23
C ILE A 161 23.78 -21.91 -26.74
N SER A 162 24.76 -21.74 -25.84
CA SER A 162 24.54 -21.70 -24.39
C SER A 162 24.42 -20.28 -23.83
N LEU A 163 24.49 -19.24 -24.66
CA LEU A 163 24.51 -17.84 -24.21
C LEU A 163 23.15 -17.46 -23.66
N ARG A 164 23.11 -17.03 -22.40
CA ARG A 164 21.91 -16.66 -21.64
C ARG A 164 21.82 -15.17 -21.38
N TYR A 165 22.96 -14.52 -21.16
CA TYR A 165 23.04 -13.10 -20.88
C TYR A 165 23.99 -12.42 -21.87
N LEU A 166 23.52 -11.34 -22.48
CA LEU A 166 24.32 -10.48 -23.34
C LEU A 166 24.01 -9.02 -23.02
N ASP A 167 25.04 -8.26 -22.65
CA ASP A 167 24.97 -6.80 -22.63
C ASP A 167 25.85 -6.20 -23.74
N ILE A 168 25.31 -5.20 -24.43
CA ILE A 168 25.94 -4.49 -25.53
C ILE A 168 25.83 -3.01 -25.22
N ASN A 169 26.96 -2.34 -24.98
CA ASN A 169 27.00 -0.89 -24.90
C ASN A 169 28.20 -0.36 -25.66
N CYS A 170 27.95 -0.09 -26.94
CA CYS A 170 28.99 0.16 -27.93
C CYS A 170 28.55 1.31 -28.85
N PRO A 171 28.95 2.56 -28.57
CA PRO A 171 28.51 3.74 -29.30
C PRO A 171 28.80 3.74 -30.81
N ARG A 172 29.83 2.99 -31.25
CA ARG A 172 30.23 2.89 -32.67
C ARG A 172 29.68 1.66 -33.38
N LEU A 173 28.87 0.84 -32.72
CA LEU A 173 28.29 -0.36 -33.33
C LEU A 173 27.21 0.06 -34.33
N CYS A 174 27.38 -0.31 -35.61
CA CYS A 174 26.45 0.10 -36.67
C CYS A 174 25.39 -0.97 -37.03
N SER A 175 25.57 -2.21 -36.59
CA SER A 175 24.69 -3.33 -36.92
C SER A 175 24.75 -4.43 -35.88
N LEU A 176 23.62 -5.07 -35.58
CA LEU A 176 23.55 -6.26 -34.72
C LEU A 176 23.72 -7.54 -35.55
N PRO A 177 24.34 -8.60 -34.99
CA PRO A 177 24.31 -9.93 -35.59
C PRO A 177 22.92 -10.57 -35.40
N PRO A 178 22.65 -11.75 -35.99
CA PRO A 178 21.39 -12.47 -35.84
C PRO A 178 21.22 -13.08 -34.44
N LEU A 179 21.00 -12.21 -33.45
CA LEU A 179 20.81 -12.55 -32.04
C LEU A 179 19.54 -13.38 -31.81
N GLY A 180 18.53 -13.23 -32.68
CA GLY A 180 17.29 -14.01 -32.63
C GLY A 180 17.47 -15.51 -32.85
N GLN A 181 18.62 -15.95 -33.36
CA GLN A 181 18.92 -17.37 -33.54
C GLN A 181 19.53 -18.02 -32.29
N LEU A 182 19.80 -17.26 -31.22
CA LEU A 182 20.37 -17.78 -29.99
C LEU A 182 19.29 -18.55 -29.19
N PRO A 183 19.41 -19.88 -29.04
CA PRO A 183 18.33 -20.71 -28.50
C PRO A 183 18.15 -20.56 -26.99
N ALA A 184 19.19 -20.17 -26.26
CA ALA A 184 19.21 -20.08 -24.80
C ALA A 184 19.28 -18.65 -24.27
N LEU A 185 19.19 -17.62 -25.12
CA LEU A 185 19.31 -16.23 -24.67
C LEU A 185 18.09 -15.85 -23.84
N GLU A 186 18.31 -15.51 -22.57
CA GLU A 186 17.26 -15.19 -21.58
C GLU A 186 17.18 -13.68 -21.31
N THR A 187 18.32 -12.97 -21.32
CA THR A 187 18.42 -11.52 -21.07
C THR A 187 19.31 -10.85 -22.11
N LEU A 188 18.80 -9.78 -22.72
CA LEU A 188 19.51 -8.97 -23.71
C LEU A 188 19.38 -7.48 -23.36
N TRP A 189 20.52 -6.83 -23.14
CA TRP A 189 20.61 -5.37 -22.96
C TRP A 189 21.38 -4.74 -24.10
N ILE A 190 20.81 -3.73 -24.75
CA ILE A 190 21.46 -2.94 -25.78
C ILE A 190 21.34 -1.49 -25.36
N GLU A 191 22.44 -0.93 -24.88
CA GLU A 191 22.50 0.44 -24.37
C GLU A 191 23.44 1.29 -25.23
N HIS A 192 23.19 2.59 -25.37
CA HIS A 192 24.11 3.57 -25.95
C HIS A 192 24.75 3.13 -27.28
N CYS A 193 24.02 2.42 -28.14
CA CYS A 193 24.46 2.00 -29.47
C CYS A 193 24.12 3.08 -30.52
N ASP A 194 24.69 4.27 -30.32
CA ASP A 194 24.32 5.52 -31.01
C ASP A 194 24.55 5.52 -32.53
N ALA A 195 25.41 4.64 -33.05
CA ALA A 195 25.66 4.55 -34.49
C ALA A 195 24.60 3.74 -35.25
N MET A 196 23.71 3.01 -34.56
CA MET A 196 22.66 2.21 -35.21
C MET A 196 21.50 3.09 -35.67
N GLY A 197 21.25 3.11 -36.98
CA GLY A 197 20.08 3.80 -37.56
C GLY A 197 18.80 2.96 -37.53
N THR A 198 18.92 1.65 -37.61
CA THR A 198 17.80 0.70 -37.71
C THR A 198 18.11 -0.57 -36.95
N VAL A 199 17.10 -1.16 -36.31
CA VAL A 199 17.13 -2.56 -35.87
C VAL A 199 16.39 -3.36 -36.95
N GLY A 200 17.17 -3.88 -37.92
CA GLY A 200 16.63 -4.51 -39.12
C GLY A 200 16.35 -6.01 -38.97
N LEU A 201 15.89 -6.63 -40.06
CA LEU A 201 15.56 -8.06 -40.13
C LEU A 201 16.76 -8.97 -39.76
N GLU A 202 17.98 -8.48 -39.92
CA GLU A 202 19.20 -9.18 -39.51
C GLU A 202 19.23 -9.52 -38.03
N PHE A 203 18.55 -8.74 -37.17
CA PHE A 203 18.48 -8.97 -35.73
C PHE A 203 17.80 -10.30 -35.39
N TYR A 204 16.76 -10.66 -36.13
CA TYR A 204 15.96 -11.88 -35.95
C TYR A 204 16.66 -13.12 -36.53
N GLY A 205 17.36 -12.94 -37.66
CA GLY A 205 17.97 -14.04 -38.40
C GLY A 205 16.97 -14.78 -39.30
N THR A 206 17.31 -16.02 -39.67
CA THR A 206 16.55 -16.83 -40.65
C THR A 206 15.68 -17.91 -39.99
N THR A 207 15.44 -17.81 -38.68
CA THR A 207 14.67 -18.80 -37.92
C THR A 207 13.17 -18.50 -37.98
N SER A 208 12.35 -19.55 -37.88
CA SER A 208 10.89 -19.41 -37.82
C SER A 208 10.39 -18.85 -36.48
N THR A 209 11.15 -19.02 -35.40
CA THR A 209 10.82 -18.52 -34.05
C THR A 209 12.03 -17.78 -33.44
N PRO A 210 12.29 -16.53 -33.86
CA PRO A 210 13.37 -15.73 -33.29
C PRO A 210 13.18 -15.50 -31.79
N PHE A 211 14.30 -15.51 -31.05
CA PHE A 211 14.35 -15.31 -29.60
C PHE A 211 13.51 -16.30 -28.78
N PRO A 212 13.70 -17.63 -28.95
CA PRO A 212 12.82 -18.64 -28.38
C PRO A 212 12.81 -18.72 -26.83
N SER A 213 13.83 -18.16 -26.19
CA SER A 213 14.01 -18.18 -24.72
C SER A 213 14.12 -16.80 -24.09
N LEU A 214 14.02 -15.72 -24.86
CA LEU A 214 14.28 -14.37 -24.34
C LEU A 214 13.15 -13.95 -23.41
N GLU A 215 13.49 -13.62 -22.17
CA GLU A 215 12.55 -13.18 -21.14
C GLU A 215 12.63 -11.67 -20.87
N ILE A 216 13.82 -11.07 -21.01
CA ILE A 216 14.06 -9.65 -20.73
C ILE A 216 14.79 -9.00 -21.91
N LEU A 217 14.23 -7.92 -22.44
CA LEU A 217 14.84 -7.07 -23.47
C LEU A 217 14.87 -5.61 -23.01
N GLU A 218 16.07 -5.02 -22.91
CA GLU A 218 16.26 -3.60 -22.59
C GLU A 218 17.00 -2.90 -23.73
N LEU A 219 16.40 -1.86 -24.28
CA LEU A 219 16.94 -1.01 -25.33
C LEU A 219 17.05 0.42 -24.76
N ARG A 220 18.27 0.93 -24.58
CA ARG A 220 18.49 2.21 -23.89
C ARG A 220 19.41 3.14 -24.65
N GLY A 221 19.09 4.43 -24.72
CA GLY A 221 20.02 5.45 -25.18
C GLY A 221 20.49 5.26 -26.62
N MET A 222 19.67 4.68 -27.50
CA MET A 222 20.02 4.46 -28.91
C MET A 222 19.62 5.68 -29.75
N SER A 223 20.42 6.75 -29.68
CA SER A 223 20.00 8.09 -30.12
C SER A 223 19.67 8.24 -31.62
N LYS A 224 20.34 7.51 -32.51
CA LYS A 224 20.08 7.56 -33.98
C LYS A 224 19.11 6.49 -34.47
N TRP A 225 18.65 5.60 -33.60
CA TRP A 225 17.76 4.51 -33.99
C TRP A 225 16.40 5.07 -34.38
N LYS A 226 16.01 4.89 -35.64
CA LYS A 226 14.78 5.43 -36.22
C LYS A 226 13.68 4.41 -36.44
N GLU A 227 14.05 3.20 -36.85
CA GLU A 227 13.07 2.19 -37.27
C GLU A 227 13.39 0.84 -36.63
N TRP A 228 12.36 0.19 -36.10
CA TRP A 228 12.38 -1.23 -35.76
C TRP A 228 11.67 -2.01 -36.87
N SER A 229 12.42 -2.72 -37.71
CA SER A 229 11.82 -3.48 -38.81
C SER A 229 11.31 -4.84 -38.31
N MET A 230 10.03 -5.14 -38.55
CA MET A 230 9.40 -6.39 -38.10
C MET A 230 9.51 -7.52 -39.13
N PRO A 231 9.66 -8.78 -38.69
CA PRO A 231 9.54 -9.93 -39.59
C PRO A 231 8.09 -10.07 -40.08
N LYS A 232 7.89 -10.72 -41.23
CA LYS A 232 6.57 -10.91 -41.85
C LYS A 232 5.57 -11.55 -40.88
N GLU A 233 4.27 -11.27 -41.03
CA GLU A 233 3.15 -11.67 -40.13
C GLU A 233 3.18 -13.12 -39.62
N ASN A 234 3.72 -14.07 -40.39
CA ASN A 234 3.79 -15.49 -40.02
C ASN A 234 4.96 -15.85 -39.07
N VAL A 235 5.83 -14.91 -38.72
CA VAL A 235 7.00 -15.15 -37.87
C VAL A 235 6.75 -14.59 -36.47
N GLN A 236 6.48 -15.49 -35.53
CA GLN A 236 6.27 -15.12 -34.13
C GLN A 236 7.61 -14.93 -33.41
N ALA A 237 8.07 -13.68 -33.33
CA ALA A 237 9.23 -13.31 -32.52
C ALA A 237 8.85 -13.20 -31.03
N PHE A 238 9.84 -13.39 -30.15
CA PHE A 238 9.71 -13.15 -28.71
C PHE A 238 8.62 -13.99 -27.98
N PRO A 239 8.53 -15.31 -28.21
CA PRO A 239 7.47 -16.15 -27.64
C PRO A 239 7.48 -16.28 -26.11
N LYS A 240 8.53 -15.85 -25.41
CA LYS A 240 8.67 -15.93 -23.94
C LYS A 240 9.01 -14.59 -23.28
N LEU A 241 8.98 -13.49 -24.03
CA LEU A 241 9.40 -12.18 -23.52
C LEU A 241 8.42 -11.72 -22.44
N LYS A 242 8.93 -11.49 -21.23
CA LYS A 242 8.15 -11.08 -20.05
C LYS A 242 8.29 -9.58 -19.77
N SER A 243 9.46 -9.01 -20.03
CA SER A 243 9.77 -7.59 -19.76
C SER A 243 10.43 -6.94 -20.96
N LEU A 244 9.87 -5.82 -21.41
CA LEU A 244 10.40 -4.98 -22.48
C LEU A 244 10.59 -3.56 -21.94
N VAL A 245 11.82 -3.07 -21.99
CA VAL A 245 12.19 -1.71 -21.57
C VAL A 245 12.80 -0.96 -22.75
N ILE A 246 12.24 0.20 -23.10
CA ILE A 246 12.77 1.07 -24.16
C ILE A 246 12.96 2.47 -23.58
N SER A 247 14.20 2.91 -23.39
CA SER A 247 14.46 4.19 -22.74
C SER A 247 15.44 5.09 -23.47
N MET A 248 15.25 6.41 -23.40
CA MET A 248 16.17 7.42 -23.96
C MET A 248 16.46 7.23 -25.47
N CYS A 249 15.51 6.70 -26.24
CA CYS A 249 15.64 6.45 -27.68
C CYS A 249 15.00 7.59 -28.49
N GLN A 250 15.75 8.68 -28.65
CA GLN A 250 15.21 9.97 -29.09
C GLN A 250 14.72 10.02 -30.55
N SER A 251 15.32 9.25 -31.45
CA SER A 251 14.94 9.25 -32.88
C SER A 251 13.96 8.13 -33.25
N LEU A 252 13.54 7.30 -32.29
CA LEU A 252 12.78 6.09 -32.58
C LEU A 252 11.38 6.48 -33.07
N THR A 253 11.07 6.09 -34.29
CA THR A 253 9.78 6.30 -34.95
C THR A 253 9.17 4.96 -35.37
N GLY A 254 7.86 4.93 -35.66
CA GLY A 254 7.17 3.74 -36.14
C GLY A 254 6.74 2.76 -35.04
N ASP A 255 6.26 1.59 -35.47
CA ASP A 255 5.53 0.63 -34.63
C ASP A 255 6.46 -0.29 -33.83
N LEU A 256 6.06 -0.62 -32.60
CA LEU A 256 6.65 -1.71 -31.83
C LEU A 256 6.20 -3.08 -32.38
N PRO A 257 6.87 -4.19 -32.00
CA PRO A 257 6.50 -5.52 -32.51
C PRO A 257 5.04 -5.87 -32.26
N TYR A 258 4.25 -6.05 -33.32
CA TYR A 258 2.78 -6.13 -33.27
C TYR A 258 2.21 -7.10 -32.23
N LEU A 259 2.86 -8.23 -31.97
CA LEU A 259 2.38 -9.24 -31.02
C LEU A 259 3.48 -9.65 -30.05
N LEU A 260 3.23 -9.46 -28.75
CA LEU A 260 4.10 -9.91 -27.66
C LEU A 260 3.26 -10.76 -26.68
N PRO A 261 3.13 -12.08 -26.93
CA PRO A 261 2.12 -12.93 -26.30
C PRO A 261 2.38 -13.20 -24.81
N SER A 262 3.63 -13.15 -24.35
CA SER A 262 4.02 -13.45 -22.97
C SER A 262 4.40 -12.22 -22.15
N LEU A 263 4.24 -11.02 -22.72
CA LEU A 263 4.69 -9.80 -22.07
C LEU A 263 3.86 -9.54 -20.82
N ILE A 264 4.53 -9.25 -19.72
CA ILE A 264 3.96 -8.94 -18.40
C ILE A 264 4.19 -7.46 -18.08
N GLU A 265 5.38 -6.94 -18.39
CA GLU A 265 5.80 -5.58 -18.08
C GLU A 265 6.34 -4.87 -19.33
N LEU A 266 5.79 -3.69 -19.61
CA LEU A 266 6.27 -2.75 -20.62
C LEU A 266 6.66 -1.44 -19.95
N ASP A 267 7.87 -0.96 -20.21
CA ASP A 267 8.40 0.31 -19.70
C ASP A 267 9.02 1.12 -20.85
N ILE A 268 8.47 2.29 -21.16
CA ILE A 268 8.97 3.19 -22.20
C ILE A 268 9.22 4.56 -21.59
N PHE A 269 10.46 5.04 -21.62
CA PHE A 269 10.84 6.29 -20.93
C PHE A 269 11.72 7.18 -21.81
N LYS A 270 11.38 8.47 -21.99
CA LYS A 270 12.15 9.42 -22.83
C LYS A 270 12.32 8.96 -24.29
N CYS A 271 11.21 8.63 -24.95
CA CYS A 271 11.15 8.24 -26.35
C CYS A 271 10.16 9.15 -27.12
N PRO A 272 10.49 10.44 -27.30
CA PRO A 272 9.53 11.46 -27.77
C PRO A 272 9.00 11.21 -29.18
N GLU A 273 9.77 10.56 -30.06
CA GLU A 273 9.42 10.35 -31.46
C GLU A 273 8.60 9.07 -31.73
N LEU A 274 8.38 8.23 -30.71
CA LEU A 274 7.71 6.94 -30.85
C LEU A 274 6.19 7.16 -31.00
N GLY A 275 5.63 6.97 -32.21
CA GLY A 275 4.37 7.64 -32.56
C GLY A 275 3.24 6.83 -33.20
N SER A 276 3.24 5.49 -33.17
CA SER A 276 2.29 4.75 -34.02
C SER A 276 1.45 3.66 -33.35
N SER A 277 1.38 3.66 -32.01
CA SER A 277 0.62 2.76 -31.11
C SER A 277 1.43 1.63 -30.49
N LEU A 278 0.94 1.17 -29.34
CA LEU A 278 1.49 0.02 -28.62
C LEU A 278 1.00 -1.32 -29.19
N PRO A 279 1.79 -2.40 -29.03
CA PRO A 279 1.51 -3.68 -29.66
C PRO A 279 0.43 -4.50 -28.93
N MET A 280 -0.07 -5.58 -29.54
CA MET A 280 -0.94 -6.55 -28.88
C MET A 280 -0.16 -7.34 -27.82
N MET A 281 -0.63 -7.24 -26.56
CA MET A 281 0.04 -7.82 -25.40
C MET A 281 -1.00 -8.46 -24.45
N PRO A 282 -1.55 -9.65 -24.78
CA PRO A 282 -2.73 -10.19 -24.09
C PRO A 282 -2.51 -10.52 -22.59
N ASN A 283 -1.26 -10.68 -22.17
CA ASN A 283 -0.89 -11.04 -20.80
C ASN A 283 -0.26 -9.88 -20.01
N VAL A 284 -0.27 -8.66 -20.56
CA VAL A 284 0.39 -7.52 -19.91
C VAL A 284 -0.33 -7.17 -18.62
N SER A 285 0.45 -7.02 -17.54
CA SER A 285 -0.06 -6.60 -16.23
C SER A 285 0.34 -5.18 -15.88
N THR A 286 1.49 -4.72 -16.37
CA THR A 286 2.06 -3.41 -16.03
C THR A 286 2.52 -2.68 -17.28
N VAL A 287 2.04 -1.45 -17.47
CA VAL A 287 2.50 -0.55 -18.54
C VAL A 287 2.96 0.76 -17.90
N LYS A 288 4.18 1.18 -18.21
CA LYS A 288 4.77 2.46 -17.81
C LYS A 288 5.23 3.21 -19.05
N ILE A 289 4.78 4.45 -19.21
CA ILE A 289 5.16 5.33 -20.32
C ILE A 289 5.52 6.68 -19.71
N ASP A 290 6.70 7.21 -20.00
CA ASP A 290 7.12 8.52 -19.53
C ASP A 290 7.87 9.31 -20.62
N MET A 291 7.63 10.61 -20.75
CA MET A 291 8.29 11.51 -21.71
C MET A 291 8.25 10.96 -23.16
N CYS A 292 7.06 10.52 -23.60
CA CYS A 292 6.82 9.96 -24.93
C CYS A 292 5.80 10.82 -25.71
N GLU A 293 6.23 11.99 -26.13
CA GLU A 293 5.39 13.04 -26.72
C GLU A 293 4.50 12.55 -27.86
N LYS A 294 5.05 11.86 -28.87
CA LYS A 294 4.29 11.41 -30.05
C LYS A 294 3.47 10.14 -29.85
N LEU A 295 3.54 9.49 -28.68
CA LEU A 295 2.90 8.20 -28.50
C LEU A 295 1.38 8.33 -28.56
N ALA A 296 0.83 7.83 -29.66
CA ALA A 296 -0.58 7.87 -29.99
C ALA A 296 -1.30 6.58 -29.58
N GLY A 297 -1.93 6.57 -28.41
CA GLY A 297 -2.91 5.57 -28.01
C GLY A 297 -2.48 4.09 -28.00
N PHE A 298 -3.39 3.21 -27.62
CA PHE A 298 -3.24 1.75 -27.76
C PHE A 298 -4.07 1.30 -28.98
N LYS A 299 -3.55 0.46 -29.88
CA LYS A 299 -4.40 -0.09 -30.98
C LYS A 299 -5.39 -1.09 -30.40
N SER A 300 -6.67 -0.97 -30.78
CA SER A 300 -7.71 -1.91 -30.37
C SER A 300 -7.44 -3.33 -30.88
N CYS A 301 -7.61 -4.32 -30.02
CA CYS A 301 -7.49 -5.75 -30.35
C CYS A 301 -8.58 -6.27 -31.31
N TYR A 302 -9.59 -5.45 -31.64
CA TYR A 302 -10.66 -5.82 -32.56
C TYR A 302 -10.33 -5.29 -33.96
N GLY A 303 -10.16 -6.21 -34.92
CA GLY A 303 -9.72 -5.93 -36.29
C GLY A 303 -10.65 -5.02 -37.11
N LEU A 304 -10.67 -3.73 -36.80
CA LEU A 304 -11.36 -2.69 -37.56
C LEU A 304 -10.34 -1.98 -38.45
N GLN A 305 -10.50 -2.18 -39.76
CA GLN A 305 -9.57 -1.74 -40.81
C GLN A 305 -9.57 -0.23 -41.11
N ASN A 306 -10.25 0.63 -40.34
CA ASN A 306 -10.29 2.07 -40.61
C ASN A 306 -10.30 2.86 -39.30
N PHE A 307 -9.12 3.26 -38.83
CA PHE A 307 -8.99 4.30 -37.82
C PHE A 307 -8.77 5.64 -38.52
N ASP A 308 -9.69 6.58 -38.27
CA ASP A 308 -9.55 7.97 -38.69
C ASP A 308 -8.34 8.59 -37.97
N LYS A 309 -7.64 9.54 -38.60
CA LYS A 309 -6.40 10.13 -38.01
C LYS A 309 -6.63 10.83 -36.66
N SER A 310 -7.88 11.07 -36.28
CA SER A 310 -8.29 11.61 -34.99
C SER A 310 -8.31 10.58 -33.86
N SER A 311 -8.20 9.27 -34.12
CA SER A 311 -8.27 8.23 -33.07
C SER A 311 -6.95 8.01 -32.32
N PHE A 312 -5.88 8.65 -32.77
CA PHE A 312 -4.52 8.50 -32.23
C PHE A 312 -4.33 9.20 -30.87
N GLU A 313 -5.27 10.07 -30.49
CA GLU A 313 -5.30 10.82 -29.23
C GLU A 313 -5.91 10.01 -28.05
N LEU A 314 -6.46 8.81 -28.31
CA LEU A 314 -7.22 8.00 -27.34
C LEU A 314 -6.47 6.76 -26.81
N LEU A 315 -6.50 6.54 -25.50
CA LEU A 315 -5.96 5.35 -24.82
C LEU A 315 -6.97 4.18 -24.79
N HIS A 316 -6.72 3.11 -25.54
CA HIS A 316 -7.52 1.87 -25.53
C HIS A 316 -7.05 0.84 -24.49
N ILE A 317 -7.30 1.11 -23.21
CA ILE A 317 -6.93 0.20 -22.10
C ILE A 317 -7.74 -1.11 -22.12
N ASP A 318 -8.97 -1.07 -22.65
CA ASP A 318 -9.84 -2.24 -22.82
C ASP A 318 -9.27 -3.33 -23.74
N SER A 319 -8.20 -3.02 -24.45
CA SER A 319 -7.45 -3.96 -25.29
C SER A 319 -6.63 -4.97 -24.48
N PHE A 320 -6.45 -4.75 -23.17
CA PHE A 320 -5.59 -5.59 -22.31
C PHE A 320 -6.40 -6.24 -21.17
N PRO A 321 -6.77 -7.53 -21.29
CA PRO A 321 -7.71 -8.17 -20.36
C PRO A 321 -7.11 -8.44 -18.96
N ASN A 322 -5.79 -8.42 -18.82
CA ASN A 322 -5.08 -8.76 -17.59
C ASN A 322 -4.34 -7.57 -16.95
N ILE A 323 -4.56 -6.36 -17.47
CA ILE A 323 -3.83 -5.17 -17.04
C ILE A 323 -4.18 -4.80 -15.59
N LYS A 324 -3.17 -4.67 -14.73
CA LYS A 324 -3.32 -4.35 -13.30
C LYS A 324 -2.90 -2.93 -12.99
N LYS A 325 -1.84 -2.46 -13.65
CA LYS A 325 -1.23 -1.17 -13.37
C LYS A 325 -0.86 -0.42 -14.64
N VAL A 326 -1.26 0.84 -14.73
CA VAL A 326 -0.91 1.77 -15.80
C VAL A 326 -0.34 3.05 -15.20
N GLU A 327 0.85 3.45 -15.63
CA GLU A 327 1.50 4.73 -15.28
C GLU A 327 1.86 5.47 -16.59
N ILE A 328 1.37 6.70 -16.74
CA ILE A 328 1.66 7.57 -17.89
C ILE A 328 2.16 8.90 -17.36
N GLU A 329 3.36 9.31 -17.76
CA GLU A 329 4.02 10.51 -17.25
C GLU A 329 4.52 11.40 -18.42
N ASN A 330 4.42 12.72 -18.31
CA ASN A 330 5.01 13.68 -19.24
C ASN A 330 4.68 13.42 -20.74
N CYS A 331 3.45 13.02 -21.06
CA CYS A 331 3.02 12.70 -22.43
C CYS A 331 2.05 13.75 -22.97
N GLU A 332 2.50 14.57 -23.92
CA GLU A 332 1.73 15.72 -24.40
C GLU A 332 0.55 15.35 -25.32
N ASN A 333 0.66 14.35 -26.20
CA ASN A 333 -0.43 14.04 -27.16
C ASN A 333 -1.54 13.12 -26.62
N VAL A 334 -1.45 12.71 -25.34
CA VAL A 334 -2.46 11.84 -24.73
C VAL A 334 -3.64 12.70 -24.30
N GLU A 335 -4.76 12.63 -25.04
CA GLU A 335 -5.92 13.49 -24.78
C GLU A 335 -7.02 12.84 -23.98
N SER A 336 -7.33 11.55 -24.18
CA SER A 336 -8.38 10.88 -23.40
C SER A 336 -8.30 9.35 -23.46
N PHE A 337 -9.25 8.67 -22.81
CA PHE A 337 -9.47 7.24 -22.97
C PHE A 337 -10.45 6.96 -24.12
N SER A 338 -10.27 5.82 -24.79
CA SER A 338 -11.27 5.35 -25.74
C SER A 338 -12.55 4.93 -25.02
N GLN A 339 -13.67 4.92 -25.73
CA GLN A 339 -14.92 4.42 -25.20
C GLN A 339 -14.84 2.89 -24.99
N PHE A 340 -14.78 2.43 -23.74
CA PHE A 340 -14.66 1.00 -23.44
C PHE A 340 -15.90 0.24 -23.89
N HIS A 341 -15.71 -0.79 -24.72
CA HIS A 341 -16.79 -1.70 -25.12
C HIS A 341 -17.22 -2.65 -23.99
N SER A 342 -16.35 -2.87 -23.00
CA SER A 342 -16.59 -3.72 -21.83
C SER A 342 -15.86 -3.21 -20.59
N PRO A 343 -16.36 -3.48 -19.36
CA PRO A 343 -15.67 -3.20 -18.12
C PRO A 343 -14.23 -3.75 -18.07
N VAL A 344 -13.28 -2.92 -17.63
CA VAL A 344 -11.89 -3.37 -17.39
C VAL A 344 -11.80 -3.91 -15.96
N THR A 345 -11.98 -5.21 -15.79
CA THR A 345 -12.11 -5.87 -14.48
C THR A 345 -10.78 -6.29 -13.84
N SER A 346 -9.64 -5.93 -14.42
CA SER A 346 -8.31 -6.33 -13.93
C SER A 346 -7.48 -5.16 -13.35
N LEU A 347 -7.83 -3.92 -13.68
CA LEU A 347 -7.03 -2.72 -13.38
C LEU A 347 -7.20 -2.27 -11.93
N SER A 348 -6.13 -2.26 -11.14
CA SER A 348 -6.11 -1.82 -9.74
C SER A 348 -5.51 -0.42 -9.54
N THR A 349 -4.54 -0.03 -10.38
CA THR A 349 -3.82 1.25 -10.25
C THR A 349 -3.72 1.96 -11.60
N LEU A 350 -4.08 3.25 -11.61
CA LEU A 350 -3.97 4.12 -12.77
C LEU A 350 -3.38 5.47 -12.33
N SER A 351 -2.24 5.84 -12.90
CA SER A 351 -1.56 7.12 -12.62
C SER A 351 -1.27 7.85 -13.93
N ILE A 352 -1.61 9.14 -13.99
CA ILE A 352 -1.31 10.07 -15.09
C ILE A 352 -0.68 11.32 -14.52
N TYR A 353 0.55 11.66 -14.91
CA TYR A 353 1.32 12.80 -14.42
C TYR A 353 1.85 13.65 -15.58
N GLY A 354 1.84 14.99 -15.49
CA GLY A 354 2.50 15.87 -16.47
C GLY A 354 1.95 15.75 -17.90
N CYS A 355 0.68 15.40 -18.08
CA CYS A 355 0.06 15.22 -19.39
C CYS A 355 -0.88 16.40 -19.69
N PRO A 356 -0.38 17.51 -20.29
CA PRO A 356 -1.10 18.79 -20.33
C PRO A 356 -2.38 18.75 -21.17
N ASN A 357 -2.42 17.92 -22.23
CA ASN A 357 -3.61 17.80 -23.08
C ASN A 357 -4.64 16.79 -22.57
N PHE A 358 -4.34 16.08 -21.48
CA PHE A 358 -5.22 15.03 -20.99
C PHE A 358 -6.54 15.58 -20.44
N THR A 359 -7.63 15.00 -20.90
CA THR A 359 -9.01 15.30 -20.54
C THR A 359 -9.76 13.99 -20.26
N LEU A 360 -10.53 13.96 -19.18
CA LEU A 360 -11.53 12.92 -18.97
C LEU A 360 -12.83 13.35 -19.64
N LEU A 361 -13.23 12.66 -20.72
CA LEU A 361 -14.50 12.94 -21.39
C LEU A 361 -15.67 12.74 -20.40
N PRO A 362 -16.56 13.73 -20.23
CA PRO A 362 -17.75 13.57 -19.40
C PRO A 362 -18.62 12.46 -19.99
N ASP A 363 -19.06 11.52 -19.15
CA ASP A 363 -19.85 10.33 -19.50
C ASP A 363 -19.16 9.26 -20.36
N SER A 364 -17.83 9.31 -20.54
CA SER A 364 -17.10 8.19 -21.15
C SER A 364 -16.95 7.02 -20.16
N ASN A 365 -17.26 5.81 -20.61
CA ASN A 365 -17.39 4.60 -19.80
C ASN A 365 -16.06 4.09 -19.23
N LEU A 366 -15.38 4.86 -18.37
CA LEU A 366 -14.23 4.42 -17.57
C LEU A 366 -14.69 3.45 -16.47
N HIS A 367 -15.23 2.31 -16.88
CA HIS A 367 -15.84 1.33 -15.99
C HIS A 367 -14.79 0.31 -15.53
N CYS A 368 -14.03 0.69 -14.50
CA CYS A 368 -12.98 -0.12 -13.89
C CYS A 368 -13.40 -0.52 -12.46
N PRO A 369 -14.22 -1.58 -12.28
CA PRO A 369 -14.92 -1.85 -11.03
C PRO A 369 -14.01 -2.18 -9.84
N ILE A 370 -12.78 -2.63 -10.09
CA ILE A 370 -11.81 -3.02 -9.07
C ILE A 370 -10.65 -2.02 -8.92
N LEU A 371 -10.71 -0.88 -9.60
CA LEU A 371 -9.67 0.16 -9.48
C LEU A 371 -9.64 0.65 -8.03
N THR A 372 -8.48 0.56 -7.38
CA THR A 372 -8.27 0.99 -6.00
C THR A 372 -7.55 2.33 -5.89
N GLN A 373 -6.73 2.68 -6.88
CA GLN A 373 -5.93 3.90 -6.88
C GLN A 373 -6.04 4.62 -8.23
N LEU A 374 -6.38 5.91 -8.18
CA LEU A 374 -6.40 6.83 -9.33
C LEU A 374 -5.61 8.08 -8.98
N GLU A 375 -4.56 8.38 -9.76
CA GLU A 375 -3.73 9.57 -9.60
C GLU A 375 -3.70 10.38 -10.90
N LEU A 376 -4.01 11.67 -10.81
CA LEU A 376 -4.00 12.63 -11.90
C LEU A 376 -3.20 13.85 -11.45
N SER A 377 -2.09 14.16 -12.10
CA SER A 377 -1.23 15.26 -11.67
C SER A 377 -0.74 16.06 -12.88
N ASP A 378 -0.67 17.38 -12.75
CA ASP A 378 -0.19 18.30 -13.79
C ASP A 378 -0.89 18.08 -15.16
N CYS A 379 -2.22 17.88 -15.12
CA CYS A 379 -3.08 17.70 -16.29
C CYS A 379 -3.80 19.01 -16.62
N SER A 380 -3.12 19.91 -17.33
CA SER A 380 -3.56 21.30 -17.54
C SER A 380 -4.91 21.50 -18.23
N LYS A 381 -5.38 20.58 -19.09
CA LYS A 381 -6.70 20.67 -19.75
C LYS A 381 -7.82 19.92 -19.03
N LEU A 382 -7.55 19.27 -17.89
CA LEU A 382 -8.55 18.52 -17.15
C LEU A 382 -9.57 19.45 -16.49
N ARG A 383 -10.77 19.56 -17.08
CA ARG A 383 -11.84 20.45 -16.57
C ARG A 383 -12.82 19.77 -15.63
N PHE A 384 -13.13 18.49 -15.87
CA PHE A 384 -14.14 17.75 -15.12
C PHE A 384 -13.71 16.30 -14.91
N LEU A 385 -14.23 15.69 -13.85
CA LEU A 385 -14.21 14.23 -13.64
C LEU A 385 -15.57 13.64 -14.06
N PRO A 386 -15.65 12.32 -14.33
CA PRO A 386 -16.91 11.66 -14.63
C PRO A 386 -17.95 11.84 -13.51
N GLU A 387 -19.14 12.34 -13.87
CA GLU A 387 -20.23 12.63 -12.92
C GLU A 387 -20.67 11.39 -12.12
N LYS A 388 -20.63 10.19 -12.74
CA LYS A 388 -21.04 8.92 -12.14
C LYS A 388 -19.88 8.10 -11.54
N LEU A 389 -18.89 8.77 -10.95
CA LEU A 389 -17.65 8.14 -10.46
C LEU A 389 -17.90 6.98 -9.48
N SER A 390 -18.92 7.08 -8.63
CA SER A 390 -19.34 6.03 -7.69
C SER A 390 -19.80 4.73 -8.37
N THR A 391 -20.39 4.82 -9.56
CA THR A 391 -20.80 3.63 -10.34
C THR A 391 -19.70 3.12 -11.25
N LEU A 392 -18.84 4.01 -11.75
CA LEU A 392 -17.76 3.67 -12.67
C LEU A 392 -16.56 3.04 -11.94
N LEU A 393 -16.25 3.54 -10.74
CA LEU A 393 -15.09 3.16 -9.92
C LEU A 393 -15.51 2.79 -8.47
N PRO A 394 -16.39 1.80 -8.26
CA PRO A 394 -16.98 1.47 -6.95
C PRO A 394 -15.99 0.95 -5.90
N SER A 395 -14.78 0.53 -6.30
CA SER A 395 -13.75 0.03 -5.37
C SER A 395 -12.63 1.05 -5.09
N LEU A 396 -12.73 2.28 -5.61
CA LEU A 396 -11.68 3.29 -5.49
C LEU A 396 -11.40 3.63 -4.03
N GLN A 397 -10.17 3.46 -3.58
CA GLN A 397 -9.73 3.73 -2.20
C GLN A 397 -8.89 5.00 -2.12
N GLU A 398 -8.15 5.33 -3.16
CA GLU A 398 -7.25 6.49 -3.20
C GLU A 398 -7.48 7.28 -4.49
N LEU A 399 -7.79 8.57 -4.35
CA LEU A 399 -7.91 9.52 -5.46
C LEU A 399 -6.98 10.70 -5.19
N VAL A 400 -5.98 10.87 -6.05
CA VAL A 400 -5.02 11.98 -5.97
C VAL A 400 -5.18 12.85 -7.21
N ILE A 401 -5.39 14.15 -7.01
CA ILE A 401 -5.47 15.18 -8.04
C ILE A 401 -4.55 16.33 -7.63
N TYR A 402 -3.54 16.62 -8.43
CA TYR A 402 -2.50 17.58 -8.08
C TYR A 402 -2.19 18.50 -9.26
N ASP A 403 -1.95 19.80 -9.02
CA ASP A 403 -1.54 20.77 -10.06
C ASP A 403 -2.40 20.73 -11.35
N CYS A 404 -3.72 20.57 -11.25
CA CYS A 404 -4.65 20.60 -12.40
C CYS A 404 -5.44 21.93 -12.43
N PRO A 405 -4.90 23.02 -13.01
CA PRO A 405 -5.42 24.38 -12.82
C PRO A 405 -6.76 24.65 -13.49
N GLU A 406 -7.10 23.95 -14.58
CA GLU A 406 -8.36 24.15 -15.31
C GLU A 406 -9.54 23.36 -14.75
N LEU A 407 -9.34 22.58 -13.69
CA LEU A 407 -10.43 21.85 -13.05
C LEU A 407 -11.49 22.87 -12.61
N GLU A 408 -12.75 22.65 -12.98
CA GLU A 408 -13.86 23.58 -12.69
C GLU A 408 -14.69 23.12 -11.51
N SER A 409 -14.99 21.82 -11.43
CA SER A 409 -15.82 21.23 -10.39
C SER A 409 -15.53 19.74 -10.20
N LEU A 410 -15.83 19.21 -9.01
CA LEU A 410 -15.86 17.77 -8.74
C LEU A 410 -17.24 17.15 -9.07
N PRO A 411 -17.36 15.81 -9.18
CA PRO A 411 -18.60 15.13 -9.55
C PRO A 411 -19.75 15.47 -8.60
N ARG A 412 -20.89 15.95 -9.14
CA ARG A 412 -22.05 16.36 -8.34
C ARG A 412 -22.75 15.19 -7.67
N PHE A 413 -22.69 14.00 -8.28
CA PHE A 413 -23.31 12.77 -7.75
C PHE A 413 -22.47 12.05 -6.68
N GLY A 414 -21.35 12.63 -6.21
CA GLY A 414 -20.58 12.09 -5.09
C GLY A 414 -19.40 11.21 -5.50
N LEU A 415 -18.46 11.05 -4.56
CA LEU A 415 -17.32 10.15 -4.68
C LEU A 415 -17.68 8.72 -4.23
N PRO A 416 -16.92 7.68 -4.65
CA PRO A 416 -17.16 6.30 -4.24
C PRO A 416 -17.10 6.13 -2.71
N LEU A 417 -18.00 5.33 -2.13
CA LEU A 417 -18.03 5.07 -0.69
C LEU A 417 -16.81 4.27 -0.18
N SER A 418 -16.07 3.63 -1.08
CA SER A 418 -14.82 2.92 -0.80
C SER A 418 -13.62 3.86 -0.57
N LEU A 419 -13.75 5.15 -0.91
CA LEU A 419 -12.66 6.11 -0.92
C LEU A 419 -12.18 6.38 0.51
N ARG A 420 -10.90 6.08 0.76
CA ARG A 420 -10.19 6.25 2.03
C ARG A 420 -9.32 7.48 2.02
N GLU A 421 -8.77 7.82 0.86
CA GLU A 421 -7.85 8.95 0.67
C GLU A 421 -8.25 9.77 -0.56
N LEU A 422 -8.36 11.08 -0.36
CA LEU A 422 -8.64 12.06 -1.39
C LEU A 422 -7.67 13.22 -1.19
N THR A 423 -6.77 13.40 -2.14
CA THR A 423 -5.86 14.54 -2.17
C THR A 423 -6.22 15.38 -3.38
N VAL A 424 -6.66 16.62 -3.16
CA VAL A 424 -6.82 17.63 -4.22
C VAL A 424 -6.00 18.85 -3.82
N LYS A 425 -4.95 19.18 -4.58
CA LYS A 425 -4.06 20.32 -4.29
C LYS A 425 -3.76 21.10 -5.55
N HIS A 426 -3.68 22.43 -5.44
CA HIS A 426 -3.35 23.32 -6.54
C HIS A 426 -4.24 23.13 -7.79
N CYS A 427 -5.50 22.79 -7.58
CA CYS A 427 -6.52 22.63 -8.63
C CYS A 427 -7.63 23.65 -8.36
N ASP A 428 -7.57 24.84 -8.94
CA ASP A 428 -8.60 25.84 -8.69
C ASP A 428 -8.73 26.92 -9.79
N LYS A 429 -9.55 26.65 -10.80
CA LYS A 429 -9.84 27.63 -11.85
C LYS A 429 -10.68 28.81 -11.33
N ASN A 430 -11.59 28.55 -10.38
CA ASN A 430 -12.68 29.47 -10.01
C ASN A 430 -12.75 29.84 -8.52
N GLY A 431 -11.80 29.43 -7.68
CA GLY A 431 -11.82 29.65 -6.23
C GLY A 431 -12.67 28.66 -5.42
N ASN A 432 -13.31 27.67 -6.08
CA ASN A 432 -14.49 26.96 -5.54
C ASN A 432 -14.33 25.44 -5.44
N ILE A 433 -13.32 24.82 -6.07
CA ILE A 433 -13.13 23.37 -5.98
C ILE A 433 -12.88 22.96 -4.53
N PHE A 434 -12.19 23.80 -3.76
CA PHE A 434 -11.99 23.59 -2.34
C PHE A 434 -13.32 23.50 -1.56
N LEU A 435 -14.31 24.34 -1.91
CA LEU A 435 -15.65 24.35 -1.31
C LEU A 435 -16.50 23.15 -1.78
N GLU A 436 -16.34 22.72 -3.04
CA GLU A 436 -17.00 21.53 -3.57
C GLU A 436 -16.41 20.23 -3.01
N CYS A 437 -15.08 20.13 -2.90
CA CYS A 437 -14.37 19.10 -2.13
C CYS A 437 -14.95 19.03 -0.72
N ALA A 438 -15.05 20.14 0.00
CA ALA A 438 -15.64 20.17 1.33
C ALA A 438 -17.09 19.68 1.32
N SER A 439 -17.93 20.09 0.36
CA SER A 439 -19.32 19.63 0.24
C SER A 439 -19.46 18.14 -0.12
N LEU A 440 -18.56 17.58 -0.91
CA LEU A 440 -18.58 16.18 -1.36
C LEU A 440 -17.96 15.25 -0.30
N ILE A 441 -16.90 15.70 0.38
CA ILE A 441 -16.26 15.03 1.52
C ILE A 441 -17.22 14.97 2.73
N LEU A 442 -18.05 16.00 2.94
CA LEU A 442 -19.12 15.98 3.96
C LEU A 442 -20.20 14.92 3.70
N LYS A 443 -20.33 14.42 2.46
CA LYS A 443 -21.28 13.35 2.09
C LYS A 443 -20.67 11.95 2.16
N THR A 444 -19.35 11.81 2.09
CA THR A 444 -18.64 10.53 2.17
C THR A 444 -17.97 10.37 3.54
N SER A 445 -18.54 9.51 4.38
CA SER A 445 -18.27 9.38 5.83
C SER A 445 -16.85 9.01 6.27
N PHE A 446 -15.86 8.89 5.37
CA PHE A 446 -14.59 8.21 5.63
C PHE A 446 -13.31 9.07 5.49
N LEU A 447 -13.39 10.28 4.92
CA LEU A 447 -12.22 11.15 4.67
C LEU A 447 -11.95 12.20 5.77
N LYS A 448 -12.69 12.14 6.87
CA LYS A 448 -12.61 13.12 7.97
C LYS A 448 -11.26 13.13 8.71
N ASP A 449 -10.51 12.04 8.68
CA ASP A 449 -9.39 11.85 9.60
C ASP A 449 -8.09 12.58 9.19
N ASN A 450 -7.92 12.94 7.90
CA ASN A 450 -6.66 13.52 7.40
C ASN A 450 -6.71 15.01 6.99
N TYR A 451 -7.89 15.65 6.96
CA TYR A 451 -8.00 17.06 6.55
C TYR A 451 -8.13 18.07 7.71
N MET A 452 -8.28 17.60 8.95
CA MET A 452 -8.38 18.47 10.14
C MET A 452 -7.05 19.17 10.52
N ILE A 453 -5.98 19.00 9.74
CA ILE A 453 -4.67 19.60 10.01
C ILE A 453 -4.46 20.95 9.29
N MET A 454 -5.32 21.37 8.34
CA MET A 454 -5.03 22.56 7.51
C MET A 454 -6.12 23.64 7.34
N MET A 455 -7.23 23.60 8.07
CA MET A 455 -8.22 24.70 8.05
C MET A 455 -8.64 25.10 9.46
N SER A 456 -7.95 26.08 10.04
CA SER A 456 -8.55 26.89 11.11
C SER A 456 -9.59 27.83 10.47
N GLY A 457 -10.80 27.79 11.00
CA GLY A 457 -11.87 28.70 10.58
C GLY A 457 -13.04 28.77 11.54
N ILE A 458 -13.46 27.65 12.14
CA ILE A 458 -14.33 27.62 13.33
C ILE A 458 -13.95 26.39 14.16
N GLU A 459 -13.24 26.60 15.28
CA GLU A 459 -12.98 25.57 16.28
C GLU A 459 -14.33 25.10 16.87
N LYS A 460 -14.68 23.83 16.69
CA LYS A 460 -15.92 23.28 17.27
C LYS A 460 -15.68 22.95 18.73
N VAL A 461 -16.39 23.63 19.61
CA VAL A 461 -16.29 23.44 21.07
C VAL A 461 -17.38 22.48 21.53
N VAL A 462 -17.02 21.43 22.24
CA VAL A 462 -17.96 20.44 22.81
C VAL A 462 -17.70 20.21 24.29
N CYS A 463 -18.76 19.87 25.04
CA CYS A 463 -18.65 19.51 26.44
C CYS A 463 -18.76 18.00 26.63
N VAL A 464 -17.84 17.38 27.39
CA VAL A 464 -17.93 15.99 27.81
C VAL A 464 -18.09 15.93 29.33
N SER A 465 -19.27 15.52 29.81
CA SER A 465 -19.49 15.40 31.25
C SER A 465 -18.76 14.16 31.79
N GLY A 466 -18.09 14.25 32.94
CA GLY A 466 -17.46 13.10 33.59
C GLY A 466 -16.24 12.56 32.84
N GLY A 467 -15.42 13.45 32.28
CA GLY A 467 -14.31 13.16 31.35
C GLY A 467 -13.32 12.09 31.82
N SER A 468 -13.15 11.90 33.13
CA SER A 468 -12.26 10.87 33.69
C SER A 468 -12.85 9.44 33.68
N GLY A 469 -14.08 9.26 33.20
CA GLY A 469 -14.75 7.96 33.11
C GLY A 469 -14.20 7.08 31.99
N TYR A 470 -14.50 5.79 32.00
CA TYR A 470 -13.95 4.83 31.03
C TYR A 470 -14.36 5.11 29.58
N ILE A 471 -15.65 5.31 29.31
CA ILE A 471 -16.14 5.71 27.97
C ILE A 471 -15.73 7.16 27.67
N ALA A 472 -15.82 8.01 28.70
CA ALA A 472 -15.57 9.45 28.57
C ALA A 472 -14.12 9.77 28.18
N SER A 473 -13.14 9.04 28.73
CA SER A 473 -11.72 9.26 28.43
C SER A 473 -11.38 8.90 26.98
N TRP A 474 -11.93 7.79 26.47
CA TRP A 474 -11.84 7.44 25.05
C TRP A 474 -12.52 8.48 24.17
N LEU A 475 -13.70 8.95 24.55
CA LEU A 475 -14.42 10.00 23.83
C LEU A 475 -13.62 11.31 23.78
N VAL A 476 -13.05 11.74 24.91
CA VAL A 476 -12.18 12.92 24.98
C VAL A 476 -10.96 12.74 24.07
N ASN A 477 -10.29 11.60 24.14
CA ASN A 477 -9.12 11.30 23.30
C ASN A 477 -9.47 11.39 21.80
N LEU A 478 -10.55 10.73 21.38
CA LEU A 478 -10.99 10.75 19.98
C LEU A 478 -11.43 12.15 19.52
N LEU A 479 -12.18 12.89 20.35
CA LEU A 479 -12.58 14.26 20.01
C LEU A 479 -11.38 15.19 19.81
N LEU A 480 -10.35 15.09 20.66
CA LEU A 480 -9.11 15.86 20.50
C LEU A 480 -8.37 15.49 19.22
N GLN A 481 -8.35 14.20 18.85
CA GLN A 481 -7.79 13.73 17.57
C GLN A 481 -8.60 14.24 16.37
N HIS A 482 -9.93 14.38 16.52
CA HIS A 482 -10.82 14.95 15.50
C HIS A 482 -10.79 16.49 15.45
N GLY A 483 -9.88 17.13 16.19
CA GLY A 483 -9.67 18.58 16.14
C GLY A 483 -10.62 19.43 16.99
N TYR A 484 -11.46 18.81 17.83
CA TYR A 484 -12.39 19.55 18.69
C TYR A 484 -11.69 20.22 19.87
N THR A 485 -12.21 21.38 20.29
CA THR A 485 -11.98 21.90 21.63
C THR A 485 -12.89 21.17 22.60
N VAL A 486 -12.32 20.52 23.61
CA VAL A 486 -13.06 19.69 24.55
C VAL A 486 -13.10 20.35 25.93
N LYS A 487 -14.29 20.75 26.37
CA LYS A 487 -14.58 21.13 27.75
C LYS A 487 -14.99 19.90 28.54
N ALA A 488 -14.08 19.28 29.28
CA ALA A 488 -14.36 18.06 30.03
C ALA A 488 -14.62 18.35 31.51
N THR A 489 -15.70 17.81 32.08
CA THR A 489 -15.96 17.98 33.51
C THR A 489 -15.43 16.83 34.36
N VAL A 490 -14.86 17.16 35.51
CA VAL A 490 -14.44 16.22 36.54
C VAL A 490 -14.90 16.70 37.91
N ARG A 491 -14.99 15.81 38.90
CA ARG A 491 -15.46 16.18 40.25
C ARG A 491 -14.46 17.02 41.04
N ASP A 492 -13.17 16.76 40.83
CA ASP A 492 -12.08 17.43 41.51
C ASP A 492 -10.90 17.58 40.55
N LEU A 493 -10.41 18.81 40.39
CA LEU A 493 -9.26 19.14 39.55
C LEU A 493 -7.93 18.82 40.24
N ASN A 494 -7.93 18.54 41.54
CA ASN A 494 -6.72 18.20 42.29
C ASN A 494 -6.45 16.68 42.35
N ASP A 495 -7.39 15.84 41.88
CA ASP A 495 -7.24 14.38 41.86
C ASP A 495 -6.40 13.94 40.66
N SER A 496 -5.08 14.07 40.77
CA SER A 496 -4.11 13.73 39.72
C SER A 496 -4.31 12.32 39.16
N LYS A 497 -4.67 11.34 40.00
CA LYS A 497 -4.92 9.95 39.57
C LYS A 497 -6.04 9.85 38.55
N LYS A 498 -7.04 10.74 38.62
CA LYS A 498 -8.19 10.77 37.71
C LYS A 498 -8.02 11.69 36.50
N ILE A 499 -7.14 12.68 36.55
CA ILE A 499 -7.00 13.65 35.44
C ILE A 499 -5.73 13.48 34.61
N GLN A 500 -4.67 12.88 35.17
CA GLN A 500 -3.36 12.84 34.52
C GLN A 500 -3.39 12.16 33.15
N HIS A 501 -4.19 11.10 32.98
CA HIS A 501 -4.33 10.41 31.71
C HIS A 501 -5.01 11.27 30.63
N LEU A 502 -5.90 12.20 31.01
CA LEU A 502 -6.54 13.12 30.07
C LEU A 502 -5.54 14.18 29.57
N LEU A 503 -4.69 14.67 30.47
CA LEU A 503 -3.66 15.67 30.17
C LEU A 503 -2.52 15.10 29.30
N SER A 504 -2.39 13.78 29.23
CA SER A 504 -1.40 13.11 28.39
C SER A 504 -1.87 12.82 26.96
N PHE A 505 -3.13 13.11 26.61
CA PHE A 505 -3.61 12.89 25.25
C PHE A 505 -3.02 13.89 24.25
N ASP A 506 -2.84 13.45 23.01
CA ASP A 506 -2.39 14.31 21.93
C ASP A 506 -3.43 15.42 21.67
N GLY A 507 -2.97 16.66 21.61
CA GLY A 507 -3.83 17.85 21.49
C GLY A 507 -4.46 18.33 22.79
N ALA A 508 -4.23 17.66 23.94
CA ALA A 508 -4.82 18.07 25.21
C ALA A 508 -4.26 19.40 25.73
N LYS A 509 -2.97 19.69 25.52
CA LYS A 509 -2.36 20.94 26.00
C LYS A 509 -2.98 22.17 25.36
N GLU A 510 -3.41 22.04 24.10
CA GLU A 510 -3.94 23.11 23.29
C GLU A 510 -5.47 23.22 23.39
N ARG A 511 -6.17 22.07 23.42
CA ARG A 511 -7.63 22.00 23.19
C ARG A 511 -8.44 21.33 24.28
N LEU A 512 -7.81 20.79 25.34
CA LEU A 512 -8.54 20.22 26.48
C LEU A 512 -8.64 21.24 27.62
N HIS A 513 -9.87 21.54 28.02
CA HIS A 513 -10.15 22.39 29.17
C HIS A 513 -10.91 21.60 30.23
N LEU A 514 -10.29 21.41 31.39
CA LEU A 514 -10.89 20.70 32.52
C LEU A 514 -11.69 21.66 33.41
N PHE A 515 -12.93 21.29 33.71
CA PHE A 515 -13.81 22.05 34.61
C PHE A 515 -14.24 21.20 35.80
N LYS A 516 -14.34 21.82 36.96
CA LYS A 516 -14.97 21.22 38.12
C LYS A 516 -16.49 21.31 37.96
N ALA A 517 -17.19 20.17 37.98
CA ALA A 517 -18.65 20.15 38.02
C ALA A 517 -19.15 18.93 38.80
N ASN A 518 -20.31 19.05 39.45
CA ASN A 518 -20.92 18.00 40.23
C ASN A 518 -22.34 17.72 39.75
N LEU A 519 -22.59 16.47 39.35
CA LEU A 519 -23.87 16.04 38.79
C LEU A 519 -25.07 16.38 39.68
N LEU A 520 -24.91 16.38 41.00
CA LEU A 520 -25.97 16.65 41.98
C LEU A 520 -26.09 18.12 42.39
N GLU A 521 -25.20 18.99 41.93
CA GLU A 521 -25.19 20.42 42.25
C GLU A 521 -25.83 21.20 41.10
N GLU A 522 -27.01 21.78 41.35
CA GLU A 522 -27.80 22.50 40.33
C GLU A 522 -27.01 23.68 39.76
N GLY A 523 -27.00 23.80 38.43
CA GLY A 523 -26.30 24.88 37.71
C GLY A 523 -24.79 24.71 37.60
N SER A 524 -24.20 23.65 38.17
CA SER A 524 -22.74 23.39 38.07
C SER A 524 -22.23 23.12 36.65
N PHE A 525 -23.14 22.91 35.69
CA PHE A 525 -22.81 22.74 34.27
C PHE A 525 -23.12 24.00 33.43
N ASP A 526 -23.73 25.04 33.99
CA ASP A 526 -24.15 26.23 33.22
C ASP A 526 -22.96 26.86 32.47
N TYR A 527 -21.83 27.05 33.15
CA TYR A 527 -20.65 27.68 32.55
C TYR A 527 -19.91 26.76 31.56
N VAL A 528 -19.91 25.45 31.80
CA VAL A 528 -19.12 24.53 30.97
C VAL A 528 -19.81 24.21 29.65
N VAL A 529 -21.15 24.21 29.60
CA VAL A 529 -21.90 23.99 28.35
C VAL A 529 -22.07 25.28 27.53
N ASP A 530 -21.84 26.44 28.14
CA ASP A 530 -21.88 27.72 27.43
C ASP A 530 -20.83 27.77 26.31
N GLY A 531 -21.25 28.24 25.13
CA GLY A 531 -20.43 28.25 23.91
C GLY A 531 -20.14 26.86 23.32
N CYS A 532 -20.71 25.77 23.85
CA CYS A 532 -20.59 24.44 23.25
C CYS A 532 -21.63 24.23 22.15
N GLU A 533 -21.18 23.70 21.02
CA GLU A 533 -22.04 23.26 19.91
C GLU A 533 -22.71 21.92 20.22
N GLY A 534 -22.08 21.08 21.05
CA GLY A 534 -22.56 19.76 21.44
C GLY A 534 -22.22 19.39 22.87
N VAL A 535 -23.07 18.59 23.49
CA VAL A 535 -22.85 18.07 24.84
C VAL A 535 -22.96 16.54 24.85
N PHE A 536 -21.88 15.89 25.26
CA PHE A 536 -21.81 14.46 25.49
C PHE A 536 -22.00 14.17 26.97
N HIS A 537 -23.23 13.81 27.34
CA HIS A 537 -23.57 13.50 28.72
C HIS A 537 -23.28 12.03 29.03
N THR A 538 -22.05 11.75 29.48
CA THR A 538 -21.60 10.40 29.88
C THR A 538 -21.60 10.17 31.40
N ALA A 539 -21.72 11.23 32.19
CA ALA A 539 -21.63 11.18 33.64
C ALA A 539 -22.88 10.51 34.24
N SER A 540 -22.71 9.31 34.79
CA SER A 540 -23.77 8.60 35.50
C SER A 540 -23.21 7.93 36.75
N PRO A 541 -23.86 8.03 37.92
CA PRO A 541 -23.50 7.22 39.08
C PRO A 541 -23.75 5.75 38.74
N VAL A 542 -22.76 4.89 39.00
CA VAL A 542 -22.87 3.42 38.79
C VAL A 542 -23.31 2.72 40.08
N LEU A 543 -23.09 3.35 41.23
CA LEU A 543 -23.38 2.86 42.57
C LEU A 543 -24.15 3.95 43.33
N VAL A 544 -25.37 3.62 43.74
CA VAL A 544 -26.17 4.25 44.84
C VAL A 544 -27.30 5.24 44.47
N SER A 545 -28.43 4.90 45.09
CA SER A 545 -29.73 5.55 45.32
C SER A 545 -30.70 5.65 44.14
N VAL A 546 -31.88 5.08 44.33
CA VAL A 546 -33.07 5.05 43.46
C VAL A 546 -33.70 6.46 43.31
N ASN A 547 -32.98 7.52 43.70
CA ASN A 547 -33.53 8.86 43.82
C ASN A 547 -33.23 9.67 42.56
N ASN A 548 -34.25 9.68 41.69
CA ASN A 548 -34.59 10.72 40.71
C ASN A 548 -33.56 10.96 39.58
N PRO A 549 -33.95 11.11 38.29
CA PRO A 549 -33.09 11.55 37.18
C PRO A 549 -32.43 12.95 37.35
N GLN A 550 -32.36 13.49 38.56
CA GLN A 550 -31.88 14.82 38.92
C GLN A 550 -30.56 15.17 38.25
N GLY A 551 -29.61 14.22 38.22
CA GLY A 551 -28.30 14.44 37.61
C GLY A 551 -28.35 14.65 36.10
N THR A 552 -29.12 13.83 35.40
CA THR A 552 -29.32 13.95 33.95
C THR A 552 -30.09 15.22 33.60
N LEU A 553 -31.13 15.53 34.37
CA LEU A 553 -31.91 16.76 34.21
C LEU A 553 -31.07 18.01 34.48
N ASN A 554 -30.13 17.98 35.41
CA ASN A 554 -29.25 19.12 35.70
C ASN A 554 -28.41 19.53 34.46
N VAL A 555 -27.82 18.55 33.76
CA VAL A 555 -27.06 18.81 32.54
C VAL A 555 -27.98 19.31 31.42
N LEU A 556 -29.16 18.70 31.23
CA LEU A 556 -30.10 19.13 30.20
C LEU A 556 -30.69 20.52 30.45
N LYS A 557 -30.97 20.87 31.72
CA LYS A 557 -31.36 22.24 32.12
C LYS A 557 -30.27 23.25 31.74
N SER A 558 -29.01 22.92 31.98
CA SER A 558 -27.87 23.77 31.62
C SER A 558 -27.79 23.94 30.09
N CYS A 559 -28.01 22.86 29.32
CA CYS A 559 -28.04 22.90 27.85
C CYS A 559 -29.18 23.77 27.32
N ALA A 560 -30.39 23.63 27.88
CA ALA A 560 -31.55 24.45 27.53
C ALA A 560 -31.29 25.94 27.80
N LYS A 561 -30.63 26.25 28.93
CA LYS A 561 -30.30 27.62 29.33
C LYS A 561 -29.24 28.26 28.43
N ALA A 562 -28.24 27.51 27.98
CA ALA A 562 -27.17 28.04 27.12
C ALA A 562 -27.65 28.43 25.72
N GLY A 563 -28.65 27.74 25.17
CA GLY A 563 -29.27 28.07 23.87
C GLY A 563 -28.37 27.88 22.63
N CYS A 564 -27.06 27.66 22.79
CA CYS A 564 -26.10 27.42 21.72
C CYS A 564 -25.86 25.93 21.40
N VAL A 565 -26.35 25.02 22.25
CA VAL A 565 -26.16 23.57 22.11
C VAL A 565 -27.07 23.04 21.01
N LYS A 566 -26.48 22.54 19.92
CA LYS A 566 -27.22 22.01 18.77
C LYS A 566 -27.77 20.61 19.03
N ARG A 567 -27.02 19.77 19.73
CA ARG A 567 -27.39 18.38 20.02
C ARG A 567 -26.76 17.89 21.32
N VAL A 568 -27.53 17.10 22.07
CA VAL A 568 -27.06 16.36 23.24
C VAL A 568 -26.98 14.88 22.91
N VAL A 569 -25.82 14.27 23.12
CA VAL A 569 -25.64 12.81 23.03
C VAL A 569 -25.55 12.24 24.44
N PHE A 570 -26.55 11.46 24.83
CA PHE A 570 -26.68 10.91 26.17
C PHE A 570 -26.24 9.43 26.22
N THR A 571 -25.31 9.11 27.11
CA THR A 571 -24.89 7.72 27.37
C THR A 571 -25.87 7.04 28.33
N SER A 572 -26.85 6.34 27.75
CA SER A 572 -27.76 5.49 28.49
C SER A 572 -27.16 4.09 28.69
N SER A 573 -27.95 3.03 28.57
CA SER A 573 -27.53 1.64 28.74
C SER A 573 -28.51 0.71 28.03
N SER A 574 -27.99 -0.44 27.58
CA SER A 574 -28.80 -1.61 27.24
C SER A 574 -29.77 -2.00 28.37
N ARG A 575 -29.48 -1.65 29.63
CA ARG A 575 -30.39 -1.91 30.76
C ARG A 575 -31.69 -1.10 30.74
N ALA A 576 -31.78 -0.03 29.93
CA ALA A 576 -33.03 0.69 29.64
C ALA A 576 -33.81 0.09 28.45
N VAL A 577 -33.27 -0.95 27.80
CA VAL A 577 -33.88 -1.64 26.64
C VAL A 577 -34.41 -3.02 27.03
N PHE A 578 -33.59 -3.82 27.73
CA PHE A 578 -33.83 -5.26 27.87
C PHE A 578 -34.46 -5.71 29.20
N ALA A 579 -34.64 -4.83 30.19
CA ALA A 579 -35.14 -5.22 31.52
C ALA A 579 -36.68 -5.15 31.58
N ASN A 580 -37.35 -5.97 30.79
CA ASN A 580 -38.83 -5.96 30.63
C ASN A 580 -39.52 -7.30 30.86
N GLY A 581 -38.80 -8.30 31.39
CA GLY A 581 -39.36 -9.62 31.70
C GLY A 581 -39.77 -10.45 30.49
N ARG A 582 -39.53 -10.00 29.25
CA ARG A 582 -39.82 -10.77 28.05
C ARG A 582 -38.95 -12.02 28.00
N LEU A 583 -39.55 -13.13 27.59
CA LEU A 583 -38.80 -14.34 27.28
C LEU A 583 -37.96 -14.06 26.03
N VAL A 584 -36.66 -14.33 26.11
CA VAL A 584 -35.74 -14.14 24.99
C VAL A 584 -35.20 -15.50 24.57
N THR A 585 -35.44 -15.86 23.31
CA THR A 585 -34.94 -17.09 22.68
C THR A 585 -33.95 -16.72 21.55
N PRO A 586 -33.17 -17.67 21.00
CA PRO A 586 -32.17 -17.38 19.97
C PRO A 586 -32.72 -16.71 18.70
N ASP A 587 -33.99 -16.94 18.38
CA ASP A 587 -34.69 -16.37 17.21
C ASP A 587 -35.20 -14.94 17.45
N VAL A 588 -35.23 -14.48 18.70
CA VAL A 588 -35.69 -13.13 19.03
C VAL A 588 -34.60 -12.12 18.67
N VAL A 589 -34.97 -11.17 17.82
CA VAL A 589 -34.17 -9.97 17.52
C VAL A 589 -34.74 -8.81 18.32
N ALA A 590 -33.99 -8.35 19.30
CA ALA A 590 -34.35 -7.17 20.08
C ALA A 590 -33.67 -5.92 19.50
N ASP A 591 -34.35 -4.77 19.58
CA ASP A 591 -33.93 -3.53 18.94
C ASP A 591 -34.29 -2.31 19.81
N GLU A 592 -34.16 -1.11 19.26
CA GLU A 592 -34.45 0.14 19.95
C GLU A 592 -35.93 0.40 20.25
N THR A 593 -36.85 -0.42 19.74
CA THR A 593 -38.27 -0.36 20.08
C THR A 593 -38.58 -1.01 21.42
N TRP A 594 -37.63 -1.78 21.96
CA TRP A 594 -37.77 -2.42 23.27
C TRP A 594 -37.45 -1.42 24.38
N PHE A 595 -38.35 -1.30 25.35
CA PHE A 595 -38.13 -0.52 26.56
C PHE A 595 -38.15 -1.44 27.76
N SER A 596 -37.30 -1.14 28.75
CA SER A 596 -37.36 -1.77 30.06
C SER A 596 -38.66 -1.39 30.80
N ASP A 597 -39.14 -2.28 31.65
CA ASP A 597 -40.32 -2.06 32.49
C ASP A 597 -39.85 -1.72 33.91
N THR A 598 -40.20 -0.53 34.39
CA THR A 598 -39.80 -0.03 35.72
C THR A 598 -40.36 -0.88 36.86
N ASN A 599 -41.61 -1.35 36.75
CA ASN A 599 -42.22 -2.25 37.73
C ASN A 599 -41.51 -3.62 37.76
N PHE A 600 -41.11 -4.12 36.58
CA PHE A 600 -40.32 -5.35 36.50
C PHE A 600 -38.94 -5.17 37.16
N CYS A 601 -38.27 -4.06 36.90
CA CYS A 601 -36.99 -3.73 37.53
C CYS A 601 -37.09 -3.65 39.05
N GLU A 602 -38.15 -3.03 39.59
CA GLU A 602 -38.40 -2.97 41.04
C GLU A 602 -38.67 -4.35 41.64
N LYS A 603 -39.56 -5.13 41.03
CA LYS A 603 -39.90 -6.50 41.49
C LYS A 603 -38.68 -7.43 41.47
N SER A 604 -37.83 -7.30 40.45
CA SER A 604 -36.58 -8.06 40.32
C SER A 604 -35.41 -7.49 41.15
N LYS A 605 -35.61 -6.36 41.85
CA LYS A 605 -34.58 -5.63 42.62
C LYS A 605 -33.38 -5.19 41.77
N ASP A 606 -33.61 -4.94 40.49
CA ASP A 606 -32.61 -4.51 39.51
C ASP A 606 -32.49 -2.98 39.49
N TRP A 607 -31.99 -2.43 40.59
CA TRP A 607 -31.93 -0.98 40.83
C TRP A 607 -31.11 -0.22 39.78
N TYR A 608 -30.11 -0.85 39.18
CA TYR A 608 -29.32 -0.24 38.11
C TYR A 608 -30.12 -0.10 36.82
N ALA A 609 -30.88 -1.14 36.44
CA ALA A 609 -31.76 -1.07 35.28
C ALA A 609 -32.88 -0.04 35.50
N LEU A 610 -33.46 0.01 36.71
CA LEU A 610 -34.45 1.01 37.07
C LEU A 610 -33.88 2.43 36.94
N ALA A 611 -32.73 2.70 37.53
CA ALA A 611 -32.11 4.03 37.48
C ALA A 611 -31.77 4.47 36.05
N LYS A 612 -31.25 3.58 35.21
CA LYS A 612 -30.95 3.88 33.80
C LYS A 612 -32.22 4.10 32.97
N THR A 613 -33.28 3.35 33.24
CA THR A 613 -34.57 3.50 32.57
C THR A 613 -35.19 4.86 32.90
N LEU A 614 -35.28 5.21 34.20
CA LEU A 614 -35.81 6.50 34.64
C LEU A 614 -34.98 7.70 34.17
N ALA A 615 -33.65 7.56 34.10
CA ALA A 615 -32.76 8.59 33.56
C ALA A 615 -33.02 8.84 32.07
N GLU A 616 -33.18 7.79 31.27
CA GLU A 616 -33.46 7.91 29.84
C GLU A 616 -34.86 8.46 29.57
N GLU A 617 -35.88 7.99 30.30
CA GLU A 617 -37.25 8.52 30.22
C GLU A 617 -37.31 10.00 30.59
N GLY A 618 -36.64 10.39 31.69
CA GLY A 618 -36.54 11.77 32.13
C GLY A 618 -35.82 12.65 31.09
N ALA A 619 -34.75 12.15 30.48
CA ALA A 619 -34.01 12.86 29.44
C ALA A 619 -34.87 13.11 28.19
N TRP A 620 -35.54 12.08 27.67
CA TRP A 620 -36.41 12.20 26.50
C TRP A 620 -37.60 13.12 26.75
N LYS A 621 -38.24 13.01 27.92
CA LYS A 621 -39.34 13.88 28.30
C LYS A 621 -38.90 15.35 28.34
N PHE A 622 -37.81 15.63 29.05
CA PHE A 622 -37.29 16.99 29.18
C PHE A 622 -36.83 17.56 27.83
N ALA A 623 -36.12 16.77 27.02
CA ALA A 623 -35.64 17.20 25.71
C ALA A 623 -36.81 17.56 24.78
N LYS A 624 -37.87 16.74 24.76
CA LYS A 624 -39.08 17.01 23.99
C LYS A 624 -39.80 18.29 24.45
N GLU A 625 -39.90 18.51 25.76
CA GLU A 625 -40.56 19.69 26.34
C GLU A 625 -39.78 20.99 26.09
N ASN A 626 -38.45 20.91 25.92
CA ASN A 626 -37.57 22.07 25.79
C ASN A 626 -36.94 22.20 24.38
N GLY A 627 -37.39 21.41 23.40
CA GLY A 627 -36.90 21.47 22.02
C GLY A 627 -35.41 21.11 21.85
N ILE A 628 -34.85 20.27 22.74
CA ILE A 628 -33.47 19.80 22.63
C ILE A 628 -33.41 18.61 21.67
N ASP A 629 -32.52 18.67 20.69
CA ASP A 629 -32.17 17.51 19.87
C ASP A 629 -31.34 16.52 20.71
N LEU A 630 -31.97 15.40 21.08
CA LEU A 630 -31.39 14.37 21.93
C LEU A 630 -31.19 13.08 21.13
N VAL A 631 -30.02 12.47 21.28
CA VAL A 631 -29.72 11.11 20.81
C VAL A 631 -29.19 10.28 21.97
N THR A 632 -29.64 9.04 22.10
CA THR A 632 -29.18 8.15 23.18
C THR A 632 -28.36 6.98 22.65
N ILE A 633 -27.21 6.74 23.26
CA ILE A 633 -26.39 5.56 23.02
C ILE A 633 -26.63 4.57 24.14
N ASN A 634 -27.04 3.35 23.80
CA ASN A 634 -27.42 2.28 24.72
C ASN A 634 -26.39 1.14 24.66
N PRO A 635 -25.20 1.30 25.27
CA PRO A 635 -24.16 0.29 25.21
C PRO A 635 -24.51 -0.95 26.04
N GLY A 636 -23.96 -2.07 25.60
CA GLY A 636 -23.85 -3.30 26.37
C GLY A 636 -22.87 -3.21 27.55
N VAL A 637 -22.31 -4.36 27.91
CA VAL A 637 -21.15 -4.50 28.78
C VAL A 637 -19.92 -4.03 28.01
N VAL A 638 -19.41 -2.85 28.36
CA VAL A 638 -18.29 -2.23 27.67
C VAL A 638 -16.95 -2.80 28.16
N ILE A 639 -16.16 -3.32 27.23
CA ILE A 639 -14.82 -3.89 27.45
C ILE A 639 -13.81 -3.27 26.47
N GLY A 640 -12.53 -3.62 26.58
CA GLY A 640 -11.43 -3.07 25.78
C GLY A 640 -10.36 -2.38 26.63
N PRO A 641 -9.35 -1.77 26.00
CA PRO A 641 -8.24 -1.14 26.70
C PRO A 641 -8.71 0.07 27.52
N ALA A 642 -8.23 0.23 28.75
CA ALA A 642 -8.55 1.40 29.58
C ALA A 642 -7.43 2.44 29.57
N LEU A 643 -7.79 3.70 29.35
CA LEU A 643 -6.84 4.83 29.35
C LEU A 643 -6.59 5.34 30.77
N GLN A 644 -7.60 5.27 31.63
CA GLN A 644 -7.48 5.65 33.04
C GLN A 644 -6.77 4.55 33.86
N SER A 645 -6.08 4.97 34.92
CA SER A 645 -5.39 4.08 35.87
C SER A 645 -6.33 3.30 36.80
N THR A 646 -7.62 3.60 36.78
CA THR A 646 -8.63 3.02 37.69
C THR A 646 -9.53 2.01 36.96
N LEU A 647 -9.73 0.85 37.59
CA LEU A 647 -10.63 -0.17 37.08
C LEU A 647 -12.08 0.22 37.35
N ASN A 648 -12.91 0.22 36.31
CA ASN A 648 -14.36 0.30 36.47
C ASN A 648 -14.92 -1.07 36.88
N ILE A 649 -16.16 -1.11 37.38
CA ILE A 649 -16.79 -2.34 37.89
C ILE A 649 -16.89 -3.44 36.83
N THR A 650 -17.24 -3.07 35.59
CA THR A 650 -17.35 -4.01 34.47
C THR A 650 -16.02 -4.70 34.19
N VAL A 651 -14.96 -3.92 34.06
CA VAL A 651 -13.60 -4.41 33.80
C VAL A 651 -13.07 -5.18 35.02
N LYS A 652 -13.41 -4.78 36.25
CA LYS A 652 -13.09 -5.53 37.47
C LYS A 652 -13.76 -6.91 37.51
N ASN A 653 -14.99 -7.04 37.00
CA ASN A 653 -15.66 -8.34 36.92
C ASN A 653 -14.95 -9.29 35.95
N ILE A 654 -14.44 -8.79 34.82
CA ILE A 654 -13.62 -9.58 33.89
C ILE A 654 -12.29 -9.95 34.55
N LEU A 655 -11.65 -9.00 35.27
CA LEU A 655 -10.42 -9.28 36.01
C LEU A 655 -10.60 -10.40 37.04
N ASN A 656 -11.71 -10.43 37.78
CA ASN A 656 -11.99 -11.48 38.76
C ASN A 656 -12.09 -12.87 38.12
N GLN A 657 -12.70 -12.95 36.92
CA GLN A 657 -12.79 -14.20 36.15
C GLN A 657 -11.41 -14.64 35.63
N VAL A 658 -10.58 -13.69 35.19
CA VAL A 658 -9.23 -13.92 34.68
C VAL A 658 -8.26 -14.36 35.79
N ASN A 659 -8.39 -13.80 37.00
CA ASN A 659 -7.56 -14.13 38.16
C ASN A 659 -7.94 -15.46 38.84
N GLY A 660 -8.97 -16.16 38.36
CA GLY A 660 -9.40 -17.46 38.92
C GLY A 660 -9.85 -17.38 40.38
N VAL A 661 -10.28 -16.19 40.84
CA VAL A 661 -10.72 -15.98 42.23
C VAL A 661 -11.95 -16.82 42.55
N ASP A 662 -12.86 -16.94 41.58
CA ASP A 662 -14.05 -17.76 41.68
C ASP A 662 -13.81 -19.10 40.99
N GLN A 663 -14.14 -20.23 41.63
CA GLN A 663 -14.02 -21.56 41.01
C GLN A 663 -15.14 -21.87 39.98
N THR A 664 -16.15 -20.99 39.91
CA THR A 664 -17.31 -21.15 39.04
C THR A 664 -17.59 -19.89 38.23
N PHE A 665 -18.22 -20.03 37.06
CA PHE A 665 -18.74 -18.91 36.28
C PHE A 665 -20.28 -18.86 36.36
N PRO A 666 -20.91 -17.68 36.32
CA PRO A 666 -22.37 -17.57 36.50
C PRO A 666 -23.15 -18.03 35.26
N ASN A 667 -24.33 -18.64 35.42
CA ASN A 667 -25.26 -18.95 34.33
C ASN A 667 -25.99 -17.68 33.85
N ARG A 668 -25.37 -16.90 32.95
CA ARG A 668 -25.95 -15.65 32.42
C ARG A 668 -25.42 -15.33 31.03
N ILE A 669 -26.13 -14.45 30.34
CA ILE A 669 -25.69 -13.90 29.05
C ILE A 669 -25.07 -12.52 29.23
N TYR A 670 -24.05 -12.24 28.43
CA TYR A 670 -23.40 -10.94 28.32
C TYR A 670 -23.64 -10.35 26.93
N ARG A 671 -23.90 -9.05 26.89
CA ARG A 671 -24.07 -8.28 25.65
C ARG A 671 -22.86 -7.36 25.54
N PHE A 672 -21.78 -7.77 24.90
CA PHE A 672 -20.52 -7.03 24.86
C PHE A 672 -20.45 -5.99 23.73
N VAL A 673 -19.67 -4.94 23.99
CA VAL A 673 -19.25 -3.94 22.98
C VAL A 673 -17.88 -3.38 23.37
N ASP A 674 -17.07 -3.02 22.38
CA ASP A 674 -15.77 -2.39 22.61
C ASP A 674 -15.92 -0.91 22.99
N VAL A 675 -15.11 -0.43 23.93
CA VAL A 675 -15.10 0.97 24.37
C VAL A 675 -14.79 1.94 23.23
N ARG A 676 -13.97 1.54 22.25
CA ARG A 676 -13.65 2.34 21.06
C ARG A 676 -14.87 2.50 20.15
N ASP A 677 -15.62 1.42 19.94
CA ASP A 677 -16.88 1.45 19.18
C ASP A 677 -17.90 2.37 19.84
N VAL A 678 -18.00 2.30 21.17
CA VAL A 678 -18.91 3.17 21.94
C VAL A 678 -18.51 4.62 21.79
N ALA A 679 -17.23 4.97 21.98
CA ALA A 679 -16.75 6.35 21.88
C ALA A 679 -16.96 6.91 20.45
N LEU A 680 -16.63 6.13 19.42
CA LEU A 680 -16.87 6.52 18.03
C LEU A 680 -18.37 6.70 17.74
N ALA A 681 -19.24 5.82 18.25
CA ALA A 681 -20.68 5.94 18.08
C ALA A 681 -21.24 7.22 18.69
N HIS A 682 -20.67 7.72 19.79
CA HIS A 682 -21.06 9.02 20.34
C HIS A 682 -20.72 10.15 19.37
N ILE A 683 -19.50 10.19 18.84
CA ILE A 683 -19.07 11.19 17.86
C ILE A 683 -19.95 11.14 16.61
N GLN A 684 -20.18 9.95 16.06
CA GLN A 684 -21.02 9.78 14.87
C GLN A 684 -22.48 10.17 15.12
N ALA A 685 -23.04 9.85 16.28
CA ALA A 685 -24.39 10.30 16.65
C ALA A 685 -24.50 11.83 16.76
N PHE A 686 -23.42 12.50 17.14
CA PHE A 686 -23.36 13.96 17.14
C PHE A 686 -23.24 14.53 15.72
N GLU A 687 -22.34 13.97 14.90
CA GLU A 687 -21.97 14.54 13.60
C GLU A 687 -22.94 14.19 12.46
N VAL A 688 -23.60 13.02 12.50
CA VAL A 688 -24.55 12.59 11.48
C VAL A 688 -25.87 13.34 11.69
N VAL A 689 -26.17 14.28 10.79
CA VAL A 689 -27.35 15.15 10.91
C VAL A 689 -28.67 14.35 11.04
N SER A 690 -28.79 13.25 10.30
CA SER A 690 -29.98 12.37 10.34
C SER A 690 -30.06 11.44 11.55
N ALA A 691 -29.04 11.43 12.42
CA ALA A 691 -29.05 10.61 13.62
C ALA A 691 -30.17 11.07 14.57
N SER A 692 -30.97 10.12 15.04
CA SER A 692 -32.13 10.42 15.89
C SER A 692 -32.54 9.20 16.71
N GLY A 693 -33.17 9.45 17.85
CA GLY A 693 -33.69 8.39 18.72
C GLY A 693 -32.58 7.66 19.49
N ARG A 694 -32.81 6.37 19.72
CA ARG A 694 -31.95 5.49 20.51
C ARG A 694 -31.05 4.66 19.60
N TYR A 695 -29.91 4.18 20.10
CA TYR A 695 -28.98 3.32 19.37
C TYR A 695 -28.47 2.19 20.27
N CYS A 696 -28.82 0.95 19.95
CA CYS A 696 -28.30 -0.23 20.64
C CYS A 696 -26.84 -0.49 20.21
N LEU A 697 -25.91 -0.33 21.14
CA LEU A 697 -24.48 -0.55 20.90
C LEU A 697 -24.05 -1.88 21.53
N ILE A 698 -24.34 -2.97 20.82
CA ILE A 698 -24.04 -4.35 21.23
C ILE A 698 -23.41 -5.08 20.05
N GLY A 699 -22.11 -5.37 20.17
CA GLY A 699 -21.37 -6.12 19.17
C GLY A 699 -21.64 -7.61 19.24
N HIS A 700 -21.72 -8.17 20.45
CA HIS A 700 -21.74 -9.62 20.66
C HIS A 700 -22.66 -10.01 21.82
N VAL A 701 -23.43 -11.09 21.65
CA VAL A 701 -24.26 -11.66 22.72
C VAL A 701 -23.80 -13.08 22.97
N VAL A 702 -23.16 -13.31 24.12
CA VAL A 702 -22.51 -14.59 24.44
C VAL A 702 -22.93 -15.08 25.82
N HIS A 703 -22.97 -16.39 26.01
CA HIS A 703 -23.14 -16.98 27.33
C HIS A 703 -21.81 -16.98 28.10
N SER A 704 -21.84 -16.98 29.44
CA SER A 704 -20.62 -17.03 30.27
C SER A 704 -19.67 -18.17 29.90
N SER A 705 -20.19 -19.35 29.52
CA SER A 705 -19.35 -20.49 29.11
C SER A 705 -18.54 -20.20 27.85
N GLU A 706 -19.14 -19.49 26.89
CA GLU A 706 -18.48 -19.09 25.64
C GLU A 706 -17.40 -18.04 25.91
N LEU A 707 -17.69 -17.08 26.80
CA LEU A 707 -16.69 -16.12 27.29
C LEU A 707 -15.48 -16.84 27.92
N MET A 708 -15.71 -17.83 28.78
CA MET A 708 -14.62 -18.61 29.41
C MET A 708 -13.82 -19.38 28.35
N ASN A 709 -14.48 -19.97 27.35
CA ASN A 709 -13.82 -20.67 26.25
C ASN A 709 -12.91 -19.73 25.43
N ILE A 710 -13.39 -18.54 25.09
CA ILE A 710 -12.59 -17.54 24.35
C ILE A 710 -11.36 -17.12 25.17
N LEU A 711 -11.54 -16.82 26.45
CA LEU A 711 -10.43 -16.45 27.34
C LEU A 711 -9.41 -17.60 27.46
N GLN A 712 -9.86 -18.85 27.54
CA GLN A 712 -9.00 -20.03 27.65
C GLN A 712 -8.21 -20.28 26.36
N GLN A 713 -8.80 -20.00 25.19
CA GLN A 713 -8.12 -20.08 23.90
C GLN A 713 -7.09 -18.97 23.72
N LEU A 714 -7.43 -17.73 24.11
CA LEU A 714 -6.51 -16.59 24.02
C LEU A 714 -5.35 -16.72 25.01
N TYR A 715 -5.60 -17.27 26.20
CA TYR A 715 -4.63 -17.38 27.28
C TYR A 715 -4.67 -18.75 27.96
N PRO A 716 -4.03 -19.78 27.36
CA PRO A 716 -4.06 -21.16 27.87
C PRO A 716 -3.50 -21.34 29.28
N THR A 717 -2.62 -20.44 29.72
CA THR A 717 -1.94 -20.50 31.01
C THR A 717 -2.76 -19.91 32.16
N LEU A 718 -3.87 -19.22 31.88
CA LEU A 718 -4.73 -18.64 32.92
C LEU A 718 -5.64 -19.71 33.54
N THR A 719 -5.81 -19.64 34.87
CA THR A 719 -6.73 -20.50 35.63
C THR A 719 -8.16 -20.00 35.48
N ILE A 720 -8.80 -20.36 34.37
CA ILE A 720 -10.16 -19.91 34.05
C ILE A 720 -11.20 -20.90 34.62
N PRO A 721 -12.31 -20.41 35.22
CA PRO A 721 -13.36 -21.27 35.77
C PRO A 721 -14.01 -22.16 34.71
N LYS A 722 -14.19 -23.45 35.02
CA LYS A 722 -14.78 -24.44 34.09
C LYS A 722 -16.18 -24.93 34.48
N ILE A 723 -16.59 -24.65 35.71
CA ILE A 723 -17.86 -25.15 36.28
C ILE A 723 -18.86 -24.00 36.33
N CYS A 724 -20.10 -24.27 35.90
CA CYS A 724 -21.20 -23.31 36.04
C CYS A 724 -21.63 -23.21 37.50
N ALA A 725 -21.95 -22.01 37.98
CA ALA A 725 -22.31 -21.75 39.38
C ALA A 725 -23.66 -22.35 39.78
N ASP A 726 -24.51 -22.73 38.81
CA ASP A 726 -25.75 -23.47 39.04
C ASP A 726 -25.92 -24.61 38.02
N GLU A 727 -26.71 -25.62 38.39
CA GLU A 727 -27.05 -26.79 37.56
C GLU A 727 -28.28 -26.53 36.65
N LYS A 728 -28.71 -25.27 36.51
CA LYS A 728 -29.88 -24.95 35.69
C LYS A 728 -29.52 -25.06 34.20
N PRO A 729 -30.51 -25.28 33.31
CA PRO A 729 -30.29 -25.16 31.88
C PRO A 729 -29.62 -23.83 31.54
N GLN A 730 -28.71 -23.85 30.57
CA GLN A 730 -28.01 -22.62 30.14
C GLN A 730 -29.03 -21.59 29.66
N VAL A 731 -28.85 -20.35 30.11
CA VAL A 731 -29.69 -19.25 29.65
C VAL A 731 -29.48 -19.06 28.13
N PRO A 732 -30.54 -19.13 27.30
CA PRO A 732 -30.40 -19.02 25.87
C PRO A 732 -29.90 -17.62 25.46
N THR A 733 -29.08 -17.59 24.41
CA THR A 733 -28.69 -16.34 23.74
C THR A 733 -29.83 -15.80 22.89
N HIS A 734 -29.65 -14.59 22.36
CA HIS A 734 -30.60 -13.91 21.46
C HIS A 734 -29.86 -12.93 20.58
N GLN A 735 -30.56 -12.37 19.60
CA GLN A 735 -30.01 -11.41 18.66
C GLN A 735 -30.37 -9.98 19.07
N VAL A 736 -29.49 -9.05 18.76
CA VAL A 736 -29.74 -7.61 18.91
C VAL A 736 -29.50 -6.95 17.57
N SER A 737 -30.45 -6.13 17.12
CA SER A 737 -30.33 -5.40 15.87
C SER A 737 -29.09 -4.49 15.92
N LYS A 738 -28.38 -4.46 14.80
CA LYS A 738 -27.19 -3.62 14.59
C LYS A 738 -27.45 -2.55 13.54
N ASP A 739 -28.67 -2.45 13.02
CA ASP A 739 -28.95 -1.65 11.82
C ASP A 739 -28.80 -0.16 12.09
N LYS A 740 -29.32 0.34 13.22
CA LYS A 740 -29.12 1.74 13.62
C LYS A 740 -27.66 2.05 13.95
N ALA A 741 -26.95 1.15 14.64
CA ALA A 741 -25.52 1.35 14.91
C ALA A 741 -24.72 1.41 13.58
N LYS A 742 -25.01 0.50 12.64
CA LYS A 742 -24.41 0.51 11.30
C LYS A 742 -24.80 1.75 10.48
N SER A 743 -25.99 2.30 10.68
CA SER A 743 -26.40 3.55 10.01
C SER A 743 -25.60 4.77 10.50
N LEU A 744 -24.95 4.68 11.68
CA LEU A 744 -23.95 5.65 12.14
C LEU A 744 -22.53 5.34 11.65
N GLY A 745 -22.35 4.31 10.80
CA GLY A 745 -21.04 3.87 10.33
C GLY A 745 -20.25 3.00 11.33
N VAL A 746 -20.86 2.55 12.43
CA VAL A 746 -20.18 1.73 13.44
C VAL A 746 -19.84 0.35 12.89
N LYS A 747 -18.56 0.00 12.93
CA LYS A 747 -18.04 -1.34 12.62
C LYS A 747 -17.57 -1.99 13.92
N PHE A 748 -18.36 -2.94 14.44
CA PHE A 748 -18.07 -3.57 15.72
C PHE A 748 -16.77 -4.38 15.69
N ILE A 749 -15.89 -4.11 16.66
CA ILE A 749 -14.66 -4.87 16.86
C ILE A 749 -15.01 -6.31 17.32
N PRO A 750 -14.32 -7.35 16.83
CA PRO A 750 -14.54 -8.73 17.26
C PRO A 750 -14.31 -8.92 18.77
N LEU A 751 -15.12 -9.76 19.41
CA LEU A 751 -15.10 -9.97 20.86
C LEU A 751 -13.72 -10.45 21.36
N GLU A 752 -13.06 -11.30 20.58
CA GLU A 752 -11.74 -11.86 20.88
C GLU A 752 -10.67 -10.77 20.94
N VAL A 753 -10.79 -9.75 20.07
CA VAL A 753 -9.88 -8.59 20.06
C VAL A 753 -10.14 -7.73 21.28
N SER A 754 -11.40 -7.40 21.57
CA SER A 754 -11.74 -6.61 22.75
C SER A 754 -11.33 -7.28 24.06
N LEU A 755 -11.50 -8.59 24.19
CA LEU A 755 -11.08 -9.36 25.36
C LEU A 755 -9.55 -9.42 25.49
N ARG A 756 -8.84 -9.65 24.38
CA ARG A 756 -7.38 -9.61 24.35
C ARG A 756 -6.85 -8.26 24.85
N ASP A 757 -7.33 -7.16 24.26
CA ASP A 757 -6.87 -5.82 24.63
C ASP A 757 -7.22 -5.49 26.11
N THR A 758 -8.32 -6.03 26.62
CA THR A 758 -8.68 -5.91 28.04
C THR A 758 -7.68 -6.64 28.94
N VAL A 759 -7.29 -7.87 28.58
CA VAL A 759 -6.34 -8.67 29.37
C VAL A 759 -4.92 -8.15 29.25
N GLU A 760 -4.49 -7.68 28.08
CA GLU A 760 -3.20 -7.01 27.90
C GLU A 760 -3.12 -5.74 28.75
N PHE A 761 -4.19 -4.95 28.82
CA PHE A 761 -4.25 -3.81 29.75
C PHE A 761 -4.06 -4.26 31.22
N PHE A 762 -4.61 -5.41 31.63
CA PHE A 762 -4.37 -5.94 32.97
C PHE A 762 -2.91 -6.29 33.23
N LYS A 763 -2.23 -6.86 32.24
CA LYS A 763 -0.80 -7.18 32.32
C LYS A 763 0.05 -5.93 32.44
N GLU A 764 -0.15 -4.97 31.55
CA GLU A 764 0.62 -3.72 31.51
C GLU A 764 0.52 -2.93 32.82
N ARG A 765 -0.62 -3.06 33.52
CA ARG A 765 -0.87 -2.39 34.81
C ARG A 765 -0.59 -3.26 36.03
N GLY A 766 -0.11 -4.50 35.86
CA GLY A 766 0.23 -5.41 36.95
C GLY A 766 -0.97 -5.93 37.75
N PHE A 767 -2.16 -5.99 37.14
CA PHE A 767 -3.37 -6.55 37.78
C PHE A 767 -3.45 -8.08 37.70
N VAL A 768 -2.68 -8.69 36.79
CA VAL A 768 -2.56 -10.14 36.61
C VAL A 768 -1.07 -10.46 36.55
N ASN A 769 -0.61 -11.36 37.43
CA ASN A 769 0.74 -11.90 37.40
C ASN A 769 0.72 -13.24 36.64
N TYR A 770 1.59 -13.38 35.64
CA TYR A 770 1.76 -14.60 34.85
C TYR A 770 2.92 -15.44 35.38
#